data_AF-A0A317LT63-F1
#
_entry.id   AF-A0A317LT63-F1
#
_cell.length_a   1.000
_cell.length_b   1.000
_cell.length_c   1.000
_cell.angle_alpha   90.00
_cell.angle_beta   90.00
_cell.angle_gamma   90.00
#
_symmetry.space_group_name_H-M   'P 1'
#
loop_
_entity.id
_entity.type
_entity.pdbx_description
1 polymer ?
#
loop_
_entity_poly.entity_id
_entity_poly.type
_entity_poly.pdbx_seq_one_letter_code
_entity_poly.pdbx_strand_id
1 'polypeptide(L)'
;MSTKVIPVFTALMFMLTPGSFATSYSPYKKQQENKIENKIVYNKKKHSVTLSWSAFGSSGNYVITRGGSRLASDFVPVGSTSRLTFTDNKPNADKYENYYKITRNDITIIVSLEKQIFGDNMYFYDRKYEKAETPRNEMNSHFSSIGQGGPNGEWTTKRQAYYFKANVNGQTYDSGGSGSASSAEANSIELGFYSHIGGLGKIPADVKLGAIFTRPHLSGGANATCTFWRSIENVTVMRDFSWTVSQSTSARRMLIESTSKYISDIGSSNFWGSGGFIADACYTSSRPNWGGQQQWYTRNTVFPSGSGAMGGSYNMVWQGCVNPPQADNINSPIPATPIIREKPFLFIDDDGEYKVFVPAWQKDRVGPSWSTTDMGKGKVQDLLTNWYIAKEGDTDVEINKALKAGKNVFFTPGHYSLNAPIQVNRKDAILLGAGIASVTLEPTEKNTWGCIYADDKDGIVIAGLLMDSFNSTTYQVRVGNEEANADHAANPILLTDITCRVGGVQSKNIQIQASMQINSNNVVGDHFWLWRADHGSQRGGNARWVRDRCKNGLIVTGDDVTLYALFAEHYQEYEVLWLGERGRTYFLQNEPPYDAPNQASWSSQGGRVDGYAAFKVANTVKEHHSIGMGSYAVFTGTDGNVNKKNGFEIPNSPNVTLEKMCITRFAGPGNIQNVINGIGGSTATGVNRVPSYNNGAGTQPYDEEFRLPNRESYPAYIIMDK
;
A
#
# COMPACT_ATOMS: atom_id res chain seq x y z
N MET A 1 1.70 -29.41 -71.21
CA MET A 1 0.54 -28.75 -70.56
C MET A 1 1.08 -27.83 -69.49
N SER A 2 1.14 -26.54 -69.78
CA SER A 2 1.75 -25.51 -68.92
C SER A 2 0.77 -24.35 -68.87
N THR A 3 -0.05 -24.31 -67.82
CA THR A 3 -0.94 -23.20 -67.52
C THR A 3 -0.14 -22.06 -66.89
N LYS A 4 0.04 -20.98 -67.65
CA LYS A 4 0.47 -19.67 -67.14
C LYS A 4 -0.68 -19.07 -66.33
N VAL A 5 -0.40 -18.62 -65.11
CA VAL A 5 -1.31 -17.75 -64.34
C VAL A 5 -0.56 -16.45 -64.07
N ILE A 6 -1.16 -15.36 -64.55
CA ILE A 6 -0.78 -13.96 -64.35
C ILE A 6 -1.39 -13.52 -63.00
N PRO A 7 -0.64 -12.90 -62.07
CA PRO A 7 -1.25 -12.18 -60.97
C PRO A 7 -1.51 -10.72 -61.39
N VAL A 8 -2.78 -10.34 -61.35
CA VAL A 8 -3.25 -8.97 -61.45
C VAL A 8 -2.80 -8.20 -60.20
N PHE A 9 -2.00 -7.15 -60.41
CA PHE A 9 -1.68 -6.16 -59.39
C PHE A 9 -2.94 -5.33 -59.08
N THR A 10 -3.50 -5.48 -57.89
CA THR A 10 -4.47 -4.53 -57.33
C THR A 10 -3.73 -3.64 -56.33
N ALA A 11 -3.38 -2.44 -56.76
CA ALA A 11 -2.81 -1.40 -55.92
C ALA A 11 -3.93 -0.83 -55.02
N LEU A 12 -3.96 -1.23 -53.75
CA LEU A 12 -4.76 -0.55 -52.74
C LEU A 12 -3.91 0.59 -52.15
N MET A 13 -4.09 1.80 -52.70
CA MET A 13 -3.61 3.02 -52.07
C MET A 13 -4.38 3.24 -50.77
N PHE A 14 -3.77 2.91 -49.63
CA PHE A 14 -4.20 3.48 -48.35
C PHE A 14 -3.63 4.90 -48.26
N MET A 15 -4.49 5.90 -48.48
CA MET A 15 -4.20 7.27 -48.08
C MET A 15 -4.08 7.30 -46.55
N LEU A 16 -2.84 7.38 -46.06
CA LEU A 16 -2.53 7.75 -44.69
C LEU A 16 -2.85 9.24 -44.51
N THR A 17 -4.00 9.54 -43.91
CA THR A 17 -4.22 10.82 -43.24
C THR A 17 -3.59 10.74 -41.85
N PRO A 18 -2.69 11.66 -41.46
CA PRO A 18 -2.18 11.71 -40.10
C PRO A 18 -3.24 12.35 -39.19
N GLY A 19 -4.21 11.53 -38.76
CA GLY A 19 -5.10 11.86 -37.66
C GLY A 19 -4.31 11.84 -36.36
N SER A 20 -3.66 12.96 -36.05
CA SER A 20 -3.03 13.19 -34.76
C SER A 20 -4.13 13.27 -33.70
N PHE A 21 -4.45 12.15 -33.04
CA PHE A 21 -5.20 12.19 -31.79
C PHE A 21 -4.24 12.61 -30.67
N ALA A 22 -3.92 13.90 -30.66
CA ALA A 22 -3.52 14.57 -29.44
C ALA A 22 -4.75 14.58 -28.54
N THR A 23 -4.75 13.77 -27.48
CA THR A 23 -5.66 13.99 -26.35
C THR A 23 -5.18 15.26 -25.65
N SER A 24 -5.63 16.40 -26.16
CA SER A 24 -5.54 17.67 -25.46
C SER A 24 -6.38 17.55 -24.19
N TYR A 25 -5.70 17.58 -23.04
CA TYR A 25 -6.33 17.96 -21.79
C TYR A 25 -6.96 19.33 -22.02
N SER A 26 -8.29 19.38 -22.06
CA SER A 26 -9.04 20.63 -22.07
C SER A 26 -9.18 21.09 -20.62
N PRO A 27 -8.55 22.21 -20.21
CA PRO A 27 -8.89 22.84 -18.96
C PRO A 27 -10.19 23.64 -19.20
N TYR A 28 -11.15 23.51 -18.30
CA TYR A 28 -12.40 24.27 -18.24
C TYR A 28 -13.49 23.95 -19.28
N LYS A 29 -14.32 22.94 -18.94
CA LYS A 29 -15.76 23.19 -18.84
C LYS A 29 -16.16 23.14 -17.38
N LYS A 30 -16.09 24.29 -16.69
CA LYS A 30 -16.97 24.57 -15.55
C LYS A 30 -18.40 24.62 -16.10
N GLN A 31 -19.05 23.47 -16.28
CA GLN A 31 -20.48 23.46 -16.05
C GLN A 31 -20.66 23.64 -14.54
N GLN A 32 -21.55 24.54 -14.15
CA GLN A 32 -22.06 24.61 -12.80
C GLN A 32 -22.70 23.27 -12.44
N GLU A 33 -21.89 22.29 -12.02
CA GLU A 33 -22.35 21.33 -11.05
C GLU A 33 -22.58 22.14 -9.78
N ASN A 34 -23.81 22.59 -9.58
CA ASN A 34 -24.28 22.91 -8.26
C ASN A 34 -24.03 21.65 -7.42
N LYS A 35 -22.93 21.62 -6.68
CA LYS A 35 -22.63 20.59 -5.69
C LYS A 35 -23.91 20.42 -4.87
N ILE A 36 -24.53 19.25 -4.96
CA ILE A 36 -25.73 18.97 -4.17
C ILE A 36 -25.24 18.93 -2.71
N GLU A 37 -25.41 20.03 -1.98
CA GLU A 37 -25.03 20.11 -0.57
C GLU A 37 -26.08 19.40 0.29
N ASN A 38 -26.01 18.08 0.26
CA ASN A 38 -26.75 17.25 1.19
C ASN A 38 -26.15 17.40 2.58
N LYS A 39 -26.99 17.69 3.57
CA LYS A 39 -26.58 17.85 4.96
C LYS A 39 -27.51 17.08 5.88
N ILE A 40 -26.90 16.51 6.91
CA ILE A 40 -27.57 15.81 8.00
C ILE A 40 -27.02 16.31 9.34
N VAL A 41 -27.93 16.59 10.27
CA VAL A 41 -27.61 17.08 11.60
C VAL A 41 -28.36 16.24 12.62
N TYR A 42 -27.61 15.54 13.47
CA TYR A 42 -28.17 14.82 14.61
C TYR A 42 -28.21 15.72 15.85
N ASN A 43 -29.38 15.86 16.45
CA ASN A 43 -29.57 16.58 17.71
C ASN A 43 -29.68 15.59 18.86
N LYS A 44 -28.60 15.43 19.62
CA LYS A 44 -28.55 14.52 20.77
C LYS A 44 -29.59 14.84 21.85
N LYS A 45 -29.90 16.13 22.09
CA LYS A 45 -30.85 16.54 23.16
C LYS A 45 -32.30 16.23 22.79
N LYS A 46 -32.67 16.44 21.53
CA LYS A 46 -34.03 16.19 21.03
C LYS A 46 -34.21 14.78 20.47
N HIS A 47 -33.12 14.03 20.33
CA HIS A 47 -33.06 12.77 19.61
C HIS A 47 -33.77 12.87 18.26
N SER A 48 -33.32 13.83 17.44
CA SER A 48 -33.91 14.11 16.13
C SER A 48 -32.82 14.25 15.06
N VAL A 49 -33.15 13.94 13.82
CA VAL A 49 -32.27 14.13 12.67
C VAL A 49 -32.90 15.12 11.70
N THR A 50 -32.19 16.20 11.40
CA THR A 50 -32.59 17.16 10.38
C THR A 50 -31.77 16.96 9.11
N LEU A 51 -32.47 16.85 7.99
CA LEU A 51 -31.93 16.67 6.65
C LEU A 51 -32.15 17.94 5.84
N SER A 52 -31.22 18.25 4.95
CA SER A 52 -31.42 19.20 3.86
C SER A 52 -30.69 18.74 2.59
N TRP A 53 -31.22 19.08 1.42
CA TRP A 53 -30.71 18.64 0.13
C TRP A 53 -30.98 19.69 -0.95
N SER A 54 -30.23 19.66 -2.06
CA SER A 54 -30.52 20.52 -3.22
C SER A 54 -31.73 20.02 -3.99
N ALA A 55 -32.46 20.93 -4.63
CA ALA A 55 -33.63 20.58 -5.43
C ALA A 55 -33.27 19.62 -6.58
N PHE A 56 -34.01 18.51 -6.67
CA PHE A 56 -34.03 17.59 -7.82
C PHE A 56 -35.47 17.13 -8.10
N GLY A 57 -35.69 16.52 -9.27
CA GLY A 57 -37.02 16.14 -9.75
C GLY A 57 -37.84 17.33 -10.25
N SER A 58 -39.01 17.05 -10.82
CA SER A 58 -39.82 18.07 -11.52
C SER A 58 -41.09 18.48 -10.77
N SER A 59 -41.70 17.58 -10.00
CA SER A 59 -43.01 17.81 -9.39
C SER A 59 -43.28 16.90 -8.18
N GLY A 60 -44.31 17.22 -7.39
CA GLY A 60 -44.70 16.45 -6.20
C GLY A 60 -43.83 16.70 -4.97
N ASN A 61 -44.10 15.95 -3.89
CA ASN A 61 -43.30 15.99 -2.66
C ASN A 61 -42.07 15.08 -2.78
N TYR A 62 -41.03 15.41 -2.03
CA TYR A 62 -39.98 14.46 -1.69
C TYR A 62 -40.54 13.43 -0.71
N VAL A 63 -40.35 12.14 -1.02
CA VAL A 63 -40.67 11.01 -0.14
C VAL A 63 -39.40 10.61 0.57
N ILE A 64 -39.46 10.50 1.89
CA ILE A 64 -38.31 10.16 2.73
C ILE A 64 -38.57 8.82 3.38
N THR A 65 -37.62 7.91 3.19
CA THR A 65 -37.58 6.61 3.86
C THR A 65 -36.27 6.46 4.61
N ARG A 66 -36.25 5.66 5.68
CA ARG A 66 -35.10 5.44 6.55
C ARG A 66 -34.76 3.96 6.67
N GLY A 67 -33.49 3.62 6.48
CA GLY A 67 -32.91 2.30 6.74
C GLY A 67 -31.85 2.38 7.83
N GLY A 68 -31.52 1.23 8.43
CA GLY A 68 -30.47 1.11 9.45
C GLY A 68 -29.04 1.17 8.89
N SER A 69 -28.88 0.92 7.60
CA SER A 69 -27.61 0.96 6.88
C SER A 69 -27.83 1.39 5.43
N ARG A 70 -26.74 1.57 4.69
CA ARG A 70 -26.78 1.97 3.28
C ARG A 70 -27.50 0.96 2.40
N LEU A 71 -27.31 -0.32 2.68
CA LEU A 71 -27.88 -1.45 1.94
C LEU A 71 -28.93 -2.21 2.74
N ALA A 72 -29.59 -1.54 3.71
CA ALA A 72 -30.58 -2.15 4.56
C ALA A 72 -31.68 -2.84 3.73
N SER A 73 -32.08 -4.03 4.17
CA SER A 73 -33.12 -4.83 3.50
C SER A 73 -34.47 -4.10 3.48
N ASP A 74 -34.72 -3.29 4.51
CA ASP A 74 -35.95 -2.52 4.68
C ASP A 74 -35.65 -1.03 4.87
N PHE A 75 -36.39 -0.20 4.14
CA PHE A 75 -36.45 1.24 4.34
C PHE A 75 -37.88 1.63 4.70
N VAL A 76 -38.08 2.16 5.91
CA VAL A 76 -39.41 2.52 6.41
C VAL A 76 -39.77 3.95 6.00
N PRO A 77 -41.00 4.23 5.54
CA PRO A 77 -41.45 5.60 5.31
C PRO A 77 -41.42 6.42 6.60
N VAL A 78 -40.78 7.59 6.57
CA VAL A 78 -40.74 8.51 7.71
C VAL A 78 -41.49 9.81 7.44
N GLY A 79 -41.76 10.15 6.18
CA GLY A 79 -42.62 11.26 5.82
C GLY A 79 -42.46 11.72 4.37
N SER A 80 -43.16 12.81 4.03
CA SER A 80 -42.95 13.53 2.77
C SER A 80 -42.99 15.04 3.01
N THR A 81 -42.35 15.81 2.13
CA THR A 81 -42.31 17.27 2.22
C THR A 81 -42.12 17.90 0.84
N SER A 82 -42.72 19.07 0.61
CA SER A 82 -42.43 19.89 -0.56
C SER A 82 -41.18 20.76 -0.38
N ARG A 83 -40.66 20.85 0.86
CA ARG A 83 -39.48 21.63 1.21
C ARG A 83 -38.20 20.85 0.96
N LEU A 84 -37.08 21.56 0.84
CA LEU A 84 -35.73 21.00 0.74
C LEU A 84 -35.13 20.61 2.10
N THR A 85 -35.99 20.42 3.11
CA THR A 85 -35.60 20.02 4.46
C THR A 85 -36.68 19.14 5.08
N PHE A 86 -36.23 18.20 5.92
CA PHE A 86 -37.08 17.29 6.67
C PHE A 86 -36.47 17.04 8.04
N THR A 87 -37.30 16.91 9.08
CA THR A 87 -36.83 16.51 10.41
C THR A 87 -37.53 15.23 10.82
N ASP A 88 -36.73 14.19 11.03
CA ASP A 88 -37.12 12.95 11.66
C ASP A 88 -37.00 13.09 13.18
N ASN A 89 -38.14 13.06 13.88
CA ASN A 89 -38.20 13.17 15.34
C ASN A 89 -38.14 11.80 16.05
N LYS A 90 -38.01 10.70 15.30
CA LYS A 90 -37.91 9.34 15.83
C LYS A 90 -36.84 8.54 15.07
N PRO A 91 -35.59 9.04 14.96
CA PRO A 91 -34.49 8.30 14.35
C PRO A 91 -34.20 7.02 15.14
N ASN A 92 -33.35 6.15 14.57
CA ASN A 92 -32.80 5.01 15.28
C ASN A 92 -31.90 5.47 16.44
N ALA A 93 -31.77 4.61 17.47
CA ALA A 93 -31.07 4.93 18.71
C ALA A 93 -29.60 5.32 18.48
N ASP A 94 -28.88 4.50 17.70
CA ASP A 94 -27.56 4.87 17.20
C ASP A 94 -27.72 5.85 16.04
N LYS A 95 -27.05 7.01 16.16
CA LYS A 95 -27.07 8.07 15.16
C LYS A 95 -26.49 7.61 13.81
N TYR A 96 -25.54 6.68 13.81
CA TYR A 96 -24.90 6.16 12.60
C TYR A 96 -25.76 5.12 11.87
N GLU A 97 -26.78 4.58 12.52
CA GLU A 97 -27.75 3.65 11.92
C GLU A 97 -28.91 4.39 11.23
N ASN A 98 -28.71 5.62 10.74
CA ASN A 98 -29.76 6.44 10.12
C ASN A 98 -29.38 6.81 8.68
N TYR A 99 -29.84 5.99 7.74
CA TYR A 99 -29.67 6.19 6.30
C TYR A 99 -30.99 6.60 5.67
N TYR A 100 -31.03 7.80 5.08
CA TYR A 100 -32.24 8.34 4.47
C TYR A 100 -32.18 8.28 2.95
N LYS A 101 -33.15 7.59 2.34
CA LYS A 101 -33.43 7.70 0.91
C LYS A 101 -34.45 8.81 0.71
N ILE A 102 -34.08 9.82 -0.07
CA ILE A 102 -34.95 10.93 -0.44
C ILE A 102 -35.26 10.77 -1.92
N THR A 103 -36.52 10.51 -2.23
CA THR A 103 -36.98 10.18 -3.58
C THR A 103 -37.97 11.22 -4.06
N ARG A 104 -37.82 11.66 -5.31
CA ARG A 104 -38.82 12.47 -6.01
C ARG A 104 -38.80 12.09 -7.48
N ASN A 105 -39.97 11.75 -8.02
CA ASN A 105 -40.08 11.09 -9.32
C ASN A 105 -39.26 9.78 -9.31
N ASP A 106 -38.36 9.61 -10.27
CA ASP A 106 -37.45 8.47 -10.44
C ASP A 106 -36.07 8.68 -9.81
N ILE A 107 -35.80 9.87 -9.27
CA ILE A 107 -34.50 10.23 -8.69
C ILE A 107 -34.52 9.93 -7.19
N THR A 108 -33.51 9.19 -6.72
CA THR A 108 -33.27 8.93 -5.29
C THR A 108 -31.85 9.32 -4.92
N ILE A 109 -31.71 10.05 -3.81
CA ILE A 109 -30.42 10.31 -3.16
C ILE A 109 -30.38 9.62 -1.79
N ILE A 110 -29.17 9.30 -1.31
CA ILE A 110 -28.94 8.75 0.02
C ILE A 110 -28.15 9.75 0.86
N VAL A 111 -28.64 10.01 2.08
CA VAL A 111 -28.00 10.89 3.07
C VAL A 111 -27.82 10.14 4.39
N SER A 112 -26.62 10.17 4.95
CA SER A 112 -26.30 9.59 6.26
C SER A 112 -25.14 10.34 6.93
N LEU A 113 -25.00 10.19 8.25
CA LEU A 113 -23.88 10.80 8.99
C LEU A 113 -22.54 10.24 8.50
N GLU A 114 -22.46 8.94 8.28
CA GLU A 114 -21.23 8.28 7.80
C GLU A 114 -20.81 8.84 6.44
N LYS A 115 -21.73 8.99 5.47
CA LYS A 115 -21.43 9.61 4.17
C LYS A 115 -20.99 11.07 4.31
N GLN A 116 -21.61 11.84 5.20
CA GLN A 116 -21.21 13.25 5.43
C GLN A 116 -19.81 13.37 6.05
N ILE A 117 -19.48 12.48 6.98
CA ILE A 117 -18.21 12.46 7.71
C ILE A 117 -17.08 11.96 6.80
N PHE A 118 -17.26 10.81 6.18
CA PHE A 118 -16.20 10.07 5.49
C PHE A 118 -16.18 10.26 3.96
N GLY A 119 -17.24 10.80 3.38
CA GLY A 119 -17.38 10.94 1.94
C GLY A 119 -17.86 9.66 1.26
N ASP A 120 -17.70 9.63 -0.07
CA ASP A 120 -18.42 8.67 -0.92
C ASP A 120 -17.64 7.39 -1.20
N ASN A 121 -16.33 7.42 -0.98
CA ASN A 121 -15.43 6.32 -1.28
C ASN A 121 -15.20 5.38 -0.08
N MET A 122 -15.83 5.65 1.06
CA MET A 122 -15.89 4.75 2.21
C MET A 122 -17.27 4.12 2.31
N TYR A 123 -17.30 2.79 2.19
CA TYR A 123 -18.50 1.98 2.22
C TYR A 123 -18.61 1.33 3.58
N PHE A 124 -19.70 1.60 4.31
CA PHE A 124 -19.99 0.97 5.59
C PHE A 124 -21.06 -0.10 5.41
N TYR A 125 -20.79 -1.28 5.96
CA TYR A 125 -21.68 -2.43 5.97
C TYR A 125 -22.06 -2.78 7.39
N ASP A 126 -23.32 -3.11 7.60
CA ASP A 126 -23.85 -3.45 8.92
C ASP A 126 -24.75 -4.68 8.83
N ARG A 127 -24.22 -5.81 9.33
CA ARG A 127 -24.91 -7.08 9.27
C ARG A 127 -26.23 -7.08 10.04
N LYS A 128 -26.42 -6.16 10.99
CA LYS A 128 -27.66 -5.97 11.73
C LYS A 128 -28.85 -5.66 10.82
N TYR A 129 -28.62 -4.95 9.71
CA TYR A 129 -29.66 -4.46 8.79
C TYR A 129 -29.59 -5.06 7.37
N GLU A 130 -28.51 -5.77 7.08
CA GLU A 130 -28.19 -6.29 5.76
C GLU A 130 -28.25 -7.82 5.73
N LYS A 131 -28.50 -8.40 4.55
CA LYS A 131 -28.28 -9.84 4.34
C LYS A 131 -26.79 -10.13 4.28
N ALA A 132 -26.40 -11.38 4.57
CA ALA A 132 -24.99 -11.77 4.63
C ALA A 132 -24.27 -11.56 3.28
N GLU A 133 -24.95 -11.83 2.17
CA GLU A 133 -24.43 -11.72 0.81
C GLU A 133 -24.33 -10.27 0.29
N THR A 134 -24.99 -9.32 0.93
CA THR A 134 -25.15 -7.95 0.43
C THR A 134 -23.81 -7.23 0.22
N PRO A 135 -22.87 -7.21 1.19
CA PRO A 135 -21.57 -6.57 0.99
C PRO A 135 -20.76 -7.25 -0.12
N ARG A 136 -20.74 -8.60 -0.15
CA ARG A 136 -20.03 -9.36 -1.19
C ARG A 136 -20.54 -9.02 -2.58
N ASN A 137 -21.87 -9.00 -2.75
CA ASN A 137 -22.50 -8.68 -4.04
C ASN A 137 -22.08 -7.30 -4.54
N GLU A 138 -22.09 -6.29 -3.67
CA GLU A 138 -21.69 -4.95 -4.05
C GLU A 138 -20.19 -4.85 -4.33
N MET A 139 -19.34 -5.38 -3.46
CA MET A 139 -17.89 -5.35 -3.67
C MET A 139 -17.51 -6.03 -5.00
N ASN A 140 -18.08 -7.21 -5.28
CA ASN A 140 -17.82 -7.92 -6.52
C ASN A 140 -18.42 -7.17 -7.74
N SER A 141 -19.48 -6.37 -7.56
CA SER A 141 -19.99 -5.52 -8.65
C SER A 141 -18.99 -4.43 -9.07
N HIS A 142 -18.16 -3.95 -8.14
CA HIS A 142 -17.10 -2.98 -8.43
C HIS A 142 -15.97 -3.58 -9.25
N PHE A 143 -15.75 -4.90 -9.15
CA PHE A 143 -14.59 -5.61 -9.73
C PHE A 143 -14.39 -5.35 -11.23
N SER A 144 -15.47 -5.17 -11.99
CA SER A 144 -15.41 -4.81 -13.43
C SER A 144 -14.63 -3.52 -13.72
N SER A 145 -14.50 -2.64 -12.72
CA SER A 145 -13.85 -1.32 -12.84
C SER A 145 -12.55 -1.17 -12.06
N ILE A 146 -12.22 -2.13 -11.19
CA ILE A 146 -11.04 -2.06 -10.31
C ILE A 146 -10.26 -3.38 -10.24
N GLY A 147 -10.73 -4.46 -10.84
CA GLY A 147 -10.15 -5.80 -10.72
C GLY A 147 -9.50 -6.35 -12.00
N GLN A 148 -9.56 -5.59 -13.10
CA GLN A 148 -9.00 -5.99 -14.38
C GLN A 148 -7.53 -5.54 -14.54
N GLY A 149 -6.97 -5.63 -15.74
CA GLY A 149 -5.76 -4.89 -16.11
C GLY A 149 -6.08 -3.49 -16.64
N GLY A 150 -5.05 -2.67 -16.85
CA GLY A 150 -5.21 -1.40 -17.57
C GLY A 150 -6.03 -0.35 -16.80
N PRO A 151 -6.85 0.50 -17.48
CA PRO A 151 -7.56 1.62 -16.86
C PRO A 151 -8.68 1.22 -15.89
N ASN A 152 -9.18 -0.02 -15.98
CA ASN A 152 -10.21 -0.58 -15.11
C ASN A 152 -9.62 -1.51 -14.02
N GLY A 153 -8.40 -1.21 -13.61
CA GLY A 153 -7.59 -2.07 -12.78
C GLY A 153 -6.35 -1.36 -12.28
N GLU A 154 -5.19 -1.88 -12.62
CA GLU A 154 -3.87 -1.36 -12.24
C GLU A 154 -3.73 0.18 -12.39
N TRP A 155 -4.27 0.77 -13.47
CA TRP A 155 -4.15 2.20 -13.75
C TRP A 155 -5.44 3.00 -13.50
N THR A 156 -6.38 2.45 -12.73
CA THR A 156 -7.59 3.17 -12.35
C THR A 156 -7.29 4.31 -11.36
N THR A 157 -8.10 5.38 -11.44
CA THR A 157 -8.13 6.46 -10.45
C THR A 157 -9.15 6.21 -9.35
N LYS A 158 -9.86 5.08 -9.39
CA LYS A 158 -10.79 4.72 -8.31
C LYS A 158 -10.03 4.36 -7.04
N ARG A 159 -10.58 4.80 -5.92
CA ARG A 159 -10.07 4.59 -4.57
C ARG A 159 -11.24 4.21 -3.67
N GLN A 160 -11.09 3.16 -2.86
CA GLN A 160 -12.21 2.65 -2.07
C GLN A 160 -11.75 1.96 -0.78
N ALA A 161 -12.57 2.08 0.25
CA ALA A 161 -12.42 1.32 1.47
C ALA A 161 -13.78 0.77 1.92
N TYR A 162 -13.78 -0.49 2.31
CA TYR A 162 -14.93 -1.30 2.68
C TYR A 162 -14.82 -1.62 4.17
N TYR A 163 -15.63 -0.95 4.98
CA TYR A 163 -15.64 -1.08 6.43
C TYR A 163 -16.84 -1.88 6.91
N PHE A 164 -16.58 -2.87 7.77
CA PHE A 164 -17.58 -3.79 8.27
C PHE A 164 -17.78 -3.56 9.77
N LYS A 165 -19.01 -3.25 10.19
CA LYS A 165 -19.36 -3.14 11.61
C LYS A 165 -19.28 -4.50 12.30
N ALA A 166 -19.09 -4.46 13.62
CA ALA A 166 -19.07 -5.67 14.43
C ALA A 166 -20.36 -6.48 14.23
N ASN A 167 -20.22 -7.79 14.10
CA ASN A 167 -21.36 -8.68 14.03
C ASN A 167 -22.04 -8.75 15.40
N VAL A 168 -23.37 -8.82 15.38
CA VAL A 168 -24.19 -8.97 16.59
C VAL A 168 -24.87 -10.33 16.60
N ASN A 169 -25.15 -10.87 17.79
CA ASN A 169 -25.96 -12.08 17.96
C ASN A 169 -25.52 -13.28 17.11
N GLY A 170 -24.20 -13.50 16.98
CA GLY A 170 -23.65 -14.63 16.22
C GLY A 170 -23.78 -14.52 14.70
N GLN A 171 -24.21 -13.38 14.17
CA GLN A 171 -24.25 -13.13 12.73
C GLN A 171 -22.85 -13.15 12.12
N THR A 172 -22.78 -13.33 10.81
CA THR A 172 -21.56 -13.19 10.01
C THR A 172 -21.88 -12.55 8.66
N TYR A 173 -20.87 -12.03 7.99
CA TYR A 173 -20.94 -11.60 6.59
C TYR A 173 -20.63 -12.74 5.61
N ASP A 174 -20.57 -13.98 6.08
CA ASP A 174 -20.39 -15.14 5.22
C ASP A 174 -21.75 -15.57 4.65
N SER A 175 -21.89 -15.50 3.33
CA SER A 175 -23.07 -16.00 2.62
C SER A 175 -23.04 -17.53 2.40
N GLY A 176 -22.06 -18.23 2.96
CA GLY A 176 -21.81 -19.65 2.72
C GLY A 176 -21.14 -19.90 1.38
N GLY A 177 -20.81 -21.17 1.12
CA GLY A 177 -20.07 -21.63 -0.06
C GLY A 177 -19.05 -22.70 0.30
N SER A 178 -18.33 -23.22 -0.69
CA SER A 178 -17.38 -24.32 -0.48
C SER A 178 -16.18 -24.25 -1.42
N GLY A 179 -15.08 -24.91 -1.05
CA GLY A 179 -13.91 -25.05 -1.91
C GLY A 179 -12.93 -23.87 -1.84
N SER A 180 -12.06 -23.80 -2.85
CA SER A 180 -11.07 -22.73 -3.01
C SER A 180 -11.76 -21.40 -3.29
N ALA A 181 -11.29 -20.29 -2.71
CA ALA A 181 -11.88 -18.96 -2.88
C ALA A 181 -11.89 -18.47 -4.34
N SER A 182 -11.11 -19.10 -5.21
CA SER A 182 -11.11 -18.84 -6.66
C SER A 182 -12.29 -19.46 -7.41
N SER A 183 -12.99 -20.44 -6.82
CA SER A 183 -14.11 -21.14 -7.44
C SER A 183 -15.42 -20.34 -7.34
N ALA A 184 -16.34 -20.56 -8.29
CA ALA A 184 -17.62 -19.87 -8.29
C ALA A 184 -18.49 -20.26 -7.06
N GLU A 185 -18.37 -21.52 -6.63
CA GLU A 185 -19.10 -22.09 -5.48
C GLU A 185 -18.61 -21.56 -4.13
N ALA A 186 -17.46 -20.90 -4.10
CA ALA A 186 -16.90 -20.36 -2.87
C ALA A 186 -17.61 -19.09 -2.40
N ASN A 187 -18.34 -18.38 -3.29
CA ASN A 187 -18.93 -17.07 -2.99
C ASN A 187 -17.92 -16.14 -2.29
N SER A 188 -16.72 -16.00 -2.86
CA SER A 188 -15.69 -15.16 -2.28
C SER A 188 -15.98 -13.67 -2.48
N ILE A 189 -15.50 -12.86 -1.54
CA ILE A 189 -15.31 -11.43 -1.74
C ILE A 189 -14.08 -11.26 -2.62
N GLU A 190 -14.24 -10.63 -3.78
CA GLU A 190 -13.15 -10.35 -4.70
C GLU A 190 -12.60 -8.94 -4.48
N LEU A 191 -11.35 -8.86 -3.98
CA LEU A 191 -10.72 -7.59 -3.68
C LEU A 191 -9.84 -7.10 -4.84
N GLY A 192 -10.30 -6.02 -5.49
CA GLY A 192 -9.60 -5.36 -6.60
C GLY A 192 -8.45 -4.43 -6.16
N PHE A 193 -7.87 -3.73 -7.13
CA PHE A 193 -6.84 -2.72 -6.93
C PHE A 193 -7.35 -1.53 -6.10
N TYR A 194 -6.43 -0.82 -5.43
CA TYR A 194 -6.65 0.37 -4.62
C TYR A 194 -7.80 0.25 -3.62
N SER A 195 -7.93 -0.95 -3.04
CA SER A 195 -9.03 -1.31 -2.17
C SER A 195 -8.55 -1.72 -0.79
N HIS A 196 -9.32 -1.33 0.22
CA HIS A 196 -9.09 -1.72 1.60
C HIS A 196 -10.34 -2.40 2.18
N ILE A 197 -10.14 -3.47 2.97
CA ILE A 197 -11.15 -4.03 3.87
C ILE A 197 -10.73 -3.73 5.31
N GLY A 198 -11.61 -3.11 6.10
CA GLY A 198 -11.36 -2.82 7.51
C GLY A 198 -12.50 -3.29 8.42
N GLY A 199 -12.18 -4.02 9.48
CA GLY A 199 -13.15 -4.33 10.53
C GLY A 199 -13.25 -3.21 11.57
N LEU A 200 -14.47 -2.80 11.92
CA LEU A 200 -14.74 -1.76 12.92
C LEU A 200 -14.91 -2.31 14.35
N GLY A 201 -14.56 -3.57 14.59
CA GLY A 201 -14.52 -4.14 15.94
C GLY A 201 -13.28 -3.76 16.72
N LYS A 202 -13.26 -4.07 18.02
CA LYS A 202 -12.06 -3.92 18.87
C LYS A 202 -11.02 -4.99 18.56
N ILE A 203 -11.50 -6.16 18.20
CA ILE A 203 -10.69 -7.33 17.86
C ILE A 203 -11.16 -7.95 16.54
N PRO A 204 -10.29 -8.71 15.84
CA PRO A 204 -10.66 -9.35 14.57
C PRO A 204 -11.87 -10.28 14.67
N ALA A 205 -12.09 -10.90 15.83
CA ALA A 205 -13.20 -11.82 16.08
C ALA A 205 -14.59 -11.14 16.04
N ASP A 206 -14.65 -9.82 16.17
CA ASP A 206 -15.89 -9.05 16.13
C ASP A 206 -16.44 -8.93 14.71
N VAL A 207 -15.61 -9.09 13.67
CA VAL A 207 -16.00 -8.94 12.26
C VAL A 207 -15.61 -10.20 11.50
N LYS A 208 -16.61 -10.98 11.11
CA LYS A 208 -16.45 -12.29 10.48
C LYS A 208 -16.90 -12.27 9.03
N LEU A 209 -15.95 -12.46 8.12
CA LEU A 209 -16.14 -12.54 6.68
C LEU A 209 -16.11 -14.01 6.21
N GLY A 210 -16.70 -14.25 5.03
CA GLY A 210 -16.62 -15.54 4.33
C GLY A 210 -15.24 -15.80 3.69
N ALA A 211 -15.22 -16.31 2.46
CA ALA A 211 -13.98 -16.48 1.71
C ALA A 211 -13.51 -15.14 1.08
N ILE A 212 -12.19 -14.94 1.00
CA ILE A 212 -11.56 -13.78 0.35
C ILE A 212 -10.69 -14.26 -0.79
N PHE A 213 -10.78 -13.59 -1.94
CA PHE A 213 -9.97 -13.87 -3.11
C PHE A 213 -9.41 -12.60 -3.74
N THR A 214 -8.12 -12.60 -4.06
CA THR A 214 -7.47 -11.54 -4.85
C THR A 214 -7.14 -12.03 -6.25
N ARG A 215 -8.14 -12.04 -7.13
CA ARG A 215 -7.99 -12.54 -8.50
C ARG A 215 -6.84 -11.85 -9.26
N PRO A 216 -5.83 -12.60 -9.75
CA PRO A 216 -4.84 -12.03 -10.66
C PRO A 216 -5.44 -11.70 -12.03
N HIS A 217 -4.89 -10.70 -12.70
CA HIS A 217 -5.39 -10.26 -14.01
C HIS A 217 -4.49 -10.70 -15.19
N LEU A 218 -3.26 -11.16 -14.94
CA LEU A 218 -2.33 -11.60 -15.98
C LEU A 218 -2.50 -13.09 -16.29
N SER A 219 -2.14 -13.48 -17.53
CA SER A 219 -2.08 -14.88 -17.98
C SER A 219 -3.37 -15.68 -17.68
N GLY A 220 -4.54 -15.07 -17.91
CA GLY A 220 -5.83 -15.72 -17.65
C GLY A 220 -6.12 -15.98 -16.17
N GLY A 221 -5.42 -15.30 -15.26
CA GLY A 221 -5.58 -15.44 -13.81
C GLY A 221 -4.50 -16.26 -13.12
N ALA A 222 -3.54 -16.82 -13.86
CA ALA A 222 -2.50 -17.66 -13.28
C ALA A 222 -1.29 -16.88 -12.73
N ASN A 223 -1.06 -15.66 -13.22
CA ASN A 223 0.11 -14.88 -12.85
C ASN A 223 -0.27 -13.68 -11.95
N ALA A 224 0.21 -13.70 -10.71
CA ALA A 224 -0.04 -12.69 -9.69
C ALA A 224 1.01 -11.57 -9.62
N THR A 225 2.03 -11.54 -10.48
CA THR A 225 3.15 -10.57 -10.41
C THR A 225 2.73 -9.09 -10.48
N CYS A 226 1.51 -8.79 -10.96
CA CYS A 226 0.94 -7.43 -10.97
C CYS A 226 -0.31 -7.27 -10.09
N THR A 227 -0.44 -8.06 -9.03
CA THR A 227 -1.61 -8.03 -8.12
C THR A 227 -1.34 -7.15 -6.90
N PHE A 228 -1.21 -5.84 -7.14
CA PHE A 228 -0.70 -4.82 -6.20
C PHE A 228 -1.78 -4.02 -5.43
N TRP A 229 -1.39 -3.15 -4.50
CA TRP A 229 -2.19 -2.03 -3.98
C TRP A 229 -3.53 -2.42 -3.36
N ARG A 230 -3.50 -3.29 -2.34
CA ARG A 230 -4.72 -3.66 -1.60
C ARG A 230 -4.42 -4.09 -0.19
N SER A 231 -5.36 -3.89 0.73
CA SER A 231 -5.17 -4.29 2.12
C SER A 231 -6.41 -4.85 2.78
N ILE A 232 -6.20 -5.64 3.81
CA ILE A 232 -7.24 -6.16 4.70
C ILE A 232 -6.76 -6.07 6.14
N GLU A 233 -7.60 -5.56 7.05
CA GLU A 233 -7.24 -5.50 8.46
C GLU A 233 -8.39 -5.68 9.45
N ASN A 234 -8.04 -6.18 10.63
CA ASN A 234 -8.91 -6.28 11.81
C ASN A 234 -10.19 -7.10 11.58
N VAL A 235 -10.07 -8.22 10.88
CA VAL A 235 -11.20 -9.13 10.58
C VAL A 235 -10.83 -10.59 10.74
N THR A 236 -11.86 -11.40 10.95
CA THR A 236 -11.82 -12.84 10.81
C THR A 236 -12.18 -13.25 9.38
N VAL A 237 -11.40 -14.15 8.78
CA VAL A 237 -11.74 -14.84 7.54
C VAL A 237 -12.08 -16.28 7.90
N MET A 238 -13.37 -16.62 7.87
CA MET A 238 -13.89 -17.89 8.37
C MET A 238 -13.63 -19.08 7.44
N ARG A 239 -13.66 -18.80 6.13
CA ARG A 239 -13.43 -19.79 5.08
C ARG A 239 -12.09 -19.52 4.42
N ASP A 240 -11.98 -19.79 3.12
CA ASP A 240 -10.70 -19.75 2.45
C ASP A 240 -10.16 -18.31 2.29
N PHE A 241 -9.02 -18.03 2.94
CA PHE A 241 -8.20 -16.84 2.69
C PHE A 241 -7.20 -17.13 1.56
N SER A 242 -7.56 -16.75 0.33
CA SER A 242 -6.72 -16.86 -0.86
C SER A 242 -6.13 -15.51 -1.25
N TRP A 243 -4.96 -15.22 -0.68
CA TRP A 243 -4.26 -13.93 -0.80
C TRP A 243 -3.15 -14.00 -1.84
N THR A 244 -3.55 -14.16 -3.10
CA THR A 244 -2.69 -14.31 -4.28
C THR A 244 -2.23 -12.95 -4.79
N VAL A 245 -1.29 -12.33 -4.08
CA VAL A 245 -0.88 -10.93 -4.26
C VAL A 245 0.60 -10.77 -4.63
N SER A 246 0.98 -9.54 -4.99
CA SER A 246 2.37 -9.05 -5.07
C SER A 246 2.60 -7.84 -4.15
N GLN A 247 3.54 -6.95 -4.44
CA GLN A 247 3.96 -5.84 -3.56
C GLN A 247 2.85 -4.80 -3.27
N SER A 248 3.08 -3.99 -2.23
CA SER A 248 2.12 -3.01 -1.68
C SER A 248 0.76 -3.64 -1.38
N THR A 249 0.82 -4.80 -0.74
CA THR A 249 -0.35 -5.48 -0.20
C THR A 249 -0.11 -5.87 1.24
N SER A 250 -1.08 -5.62 2.11
CA SER A 250 -0.96 -5.93 3.54
C SER A 250 -2.18 -6.67 4.06
N ALA A 251 -1.94 -7.72 4.83
CA ALA A 251 -2.94 -8.35 5.67
C ALA A 251 -2.48 -8.25 7.12
N ARG A 252 -3.20 -7.46 7.92
CA ARG A 252 -2.79 -7.07 9.28
C ARG A 252 -3.87 -7.40 10.28
N ARG A 253 -3.49 -7.82 11.48
CA ARG A 253 -4.45 -7.97 12.59
C ARG A 253 -5.59 -8.94 12.21
N MET A 254 -5.24 -10.14 11.82
CA MET A 254 -6.16 -11.10 11.18
C MET A 254 -6.38 -12.35 12.03
N LEU A 255 -7.63 -12.80 12.14
CA LEU A 255 -7.94 -14.17 12.55
C LEU A 255 -8.26 -14.99 11.30
N ILE A 256 -7.43 -15.97 10.96
CA ILE A 256 -7.55 -16.75 9.72
C ILE A 256 -7.97 -18.16 10.10
N GLU A 257 -9.24 -18.48 9.92
CA GLU A 257 -9.79 -19.79 10.28
C GLU A 257 -9.48 -20.84 9.22
N SER A 258 -9.31 -20.46 7.96
CA SER A 258 -8.89 -21.36 6.90
C SER A 258 -8.11 -20.62 5.82
N THR A 259 -7.22 -21.34 5.17
CA THR A 259 -6.48 -20.89 4.01
C THR A 259 -6.11 -22.10 3.18
N SER A 260 -6.27 -21.97 1.87
CA SER A 260 -5.93 -22.98 0.90
C SER A 260 -4.60 -22.65 0.23
N LYS A 261 -4.37 -21.39 -0.17
CA LYS A 261 -3.26 -20.98 -1.06
C LYS A 261 -2.91 -19.49 -0.97
N TYR A 262 -1.64 -19.17 -1.22
CA TYR A 262 -1.16 -17.80 -1.53
C TYR A 262 -0.76 -17.64 -3.00
N ILE A 263 -1.09 -18.63 -3.82
CA ILE A 263 -0.91 -18.58 -5.26
C ILE A 263 -2.20 -18.96 -5.97
N SER A 264 -2.42 -18.36 -7.13
CA SER A 264 -3.61 -18.66 -7.91
C SER A 264 -3.58 -20.11 -8.38
N ASP A 265 -4.75 -20.72 -8.39
CA ASP A 265 -5.03 -21.99 -9.04
C ASP A 265 -5.98 -21.82 -10.23
N ILE A 266 -6.23 -20.57 -10.64
CA ILE A 266 -6.94 -20.23 -11.86
C ILE A 266 -5.96 -20.27 -13.03
N GLY A 267 -6.31 -21.02 -14.08
CA GLY A 267 -5.50 -21.16 -15.30
C GLY A 267 -4.69 -22.46 -15.33
N SER A 268 -3.88 -22.64 -16.38
CA SER A 268 -3.23 -23.92 -16.69
C SER A 268 -1.70 -23.89 -16.68
N SER A 269 -1.07 -22.73 -16.47
CA SER A 269 0.40 -22.57 -16.45
C SER A 269 0.84 -21.30 -15.71
N ASN A 270 2.10 -21.25 -15.26
CA ASN A 270 2.76 -20.05 -14.73
C ASN A 270 2.16 -19.44 -13.45
N PHE A 271 1.92 -20.28 -12.45
CA PHE A 271 1.57 -19.86 -11.10
C PHE A 271 2.76 -19.17 -10.43
N TRP A 272 2.85 -17.84 -10.59
CA TRP A 272 3.87 -16.98 -9.95
C TRP A 272 3.20 -15.88 -9.14
N GLY A 273 3.84 -15.47 -8.05
CA GLY A 273 3.52 -14.26 -7.32
C GLY A 273 4.80 -13.65 -6.75
N SER A 274 4.78 -12.33 -6.53
CA SER A 274 5.90 -11.59 -5.96
C SER A 274 5.47 -10.85 -4.69
N GLY A 275 4.68 -11.53 -3.86
CA GLY A 275 4.24 -11.01 -2.58
C GLY A 275 5.40 -10.94 -1.58
N GLY A 276 5.15 -10.59 -0.34
CA GLY A 276 3.92 -10.06 0.24
C GLY A 276 4.12 -9.91 1.73
N PHE A 277 3.15 -9.29 2.40
CA PHE A 277 3.27 -8.93 3.81
C PHE A 277 2.07 -9.42 4.62
N ILE A 278 2.35 -10.17 5.69
CA ILE A 278 1.38 -10.54 6.73
C ILE A 278 1.95 -10.16 8.09
N ALA A 279 1.15 -9.52 8.93
CA ALA A 279 1.54 -9.19 10.28
C ALA A 279 0.40 -9.31 11.29
N ASP A 280 0.76 -9.54 12.54
CA ASP A 280 -0.17 -9.45 13.66
C ASP A 280 -1.36 -10.44 13.51
N ALA A 281 -1.10 -11.65 13.02
CA ALA A 281 -2.15 -12.59 12.61
C ALA A 281 -2.16 -13.89 13.43
N CYS A 282 -3.28 -14.59 13.39
CA CYS A 282 -3.46 -15.90 14.02
C CYS A 282 -4.16 -16.87 13.06
N TYR A 283 -3.51 -17.97 12.73
CA TYR A 283 -4.10 -19.08 11.96
C TYR A 283 -4.57 -20.16 12.93
N THR A 284 -5.82 -20.63 12.78
CA THR A 284 -6.41 -21.56 13.75
C THR A 284 -6.49 -23.01 13.28
N SER A 285 -6.54 -23.28 11.97
CA SER A 285 -6.79 -24.63 11.45
C SER A 285 -5.62 -25.25 10.68
N SER A 286 -5.06 -24.53 9.70
CA SER A 286 -4.07 -25.07 8.77
C SER A 286 -2.77 -24.26 8.79
N ARG A 287 -1.66 -24.96 8.51
CA ARG A 287 -0.37 -24.32 8.25
C ARG A 287 -0.34 -23.85 6.77
N PRO A 288 -0.22 -22.54 6.49
CA PRO A 288 -0.26 -22.02 5.13
C PRO A 288 1.00 -22.36 4.31
N ASN A 289 0.84 -22.53 3.00
CA ASN A 289 1.96 -22.70 2.07
C ASN A 289 1.90 -21.65 0.95
N TRP A 290 3.04 -21.05 0.66
CA TRP A 290 3.17 -19.96 -0.30
C TRP A 290 3.44 -20.42 -1.73
N GLY A 291 3.85 -21.68 -1.91
CA GLY A 291 4.04 -22.29 -3.22
C GLY A 291 5.01 -21.48 -4.08
N GLY A 292 4.57 -21.14 -5.30
CA GLY A 292 5.37 -20.37 -6.27
C GLY A 292 5.51 -18.87 -5.98
N GLN A 293 5.11 -18.39 -4.80
CA GLN A 293 5.47 -17.04 -4.36
C GLN A 293 6.99 -16.93 -4.23
N GLN A 294 7.55 -15.88 -4.84
CA GLN A 294 8.99 -15.70 -4.94
C GLN A 294 9.62 -15.45 -3.56
N GLN A 295 8.98 -14.60 -2.76
CA GLN A 295 9.40 -14.23 -1.42
C GLN A 295 8.19 -13.91 -0.56
N TRP A 296 8.41 -13.73 0.74
CA TRP A 296 7.41 -13.19 1.65
C TRP A 296 8.02 -12.74 2.97
N TYR A 297 7.41 -11.73 3.59
CA TYR A 297 7.70 -11.36 4.97
C TYR A 297 6.47 -11.56 5.85
N THR A 298 6.63 -12.35 6.91
CA THR A 298 5.59 -12.53 7.92
C THR A 298 6.13 -12.23 9.30
N ARG A 299 5.40 -11.44 10.08
CA ARG A 299 5.79 -11.15 11.46
C ARG A 299 4.68 -11.27 12.48
N ASN A 300 5.05 -11.47 13.75
CA ASN A 300 4.14 -11.48 14.90
C ASN A 300 2.90 -12.36 14.67
N THR A 301 3.10 -13.53 14.06
CA THR A 301 2.01 -14.40 13.60
C THR A 301 2.05 -15.75 14.29
N VAL A 302 0.89 -16.27 14.68
CA VAL A 302 0.75 -17.62 15.23
C VAL A 302 0.28 -18.57 14.14
N PHE A 303 1.01 -19.67 13.96
CA PHE A 303 0.59 -20.79 13.13
C PHE A 303 0.22 -22.01 13.99
N PRO A 304 -0.69 -22.89 13.52
CA PRO A 304 -0.93 -24.18 14.16
C PRO A 304 0.38 -24.97 14.28
N SER A 305 0.58 -25.66 15.40
CA SER A 305 1.70 -26.59 15.56
C SER A 305 1.60 -27.75 14.56
N GLY A 306 2.72 -28.26 14.06
CA GLY A 306 2.74 -29.45 13.21
C GLY A 306 3.85 -29.41 12.16
N SER A 307 3.93 -30.48 11.36
CA SER A 307 4.98 -30.70 10.36
C SER A 307 4.59 -30.28 8.93
N GLY A 308 3.41 -29.67 8.75
CA GLY A 308 2.97 -29.18 7.44
C GLY A 308 3.96 -28.20 6.83
N ALA A 309 4.28 -28.39 5.54
CA ALA A 309 5.26 -27.59 4.81
C ALA A 309 4.77 -26.14 4.68
N MET A 310 5.63 -25.20 5.09
CA MET A 310 5.47 -23.77 4.91
C MET A 310 6.71 -23.24 4.19
N GLY A 311 6.52 -22.34 3.23
CA GLY A 311 7.62 -21.80 2.44
C GLY A 311 7.15 -21.33 1.07
N GLY A 312 8.05 -20.63 0.39
CA GLY A 312 7.93 -20.16 -0.99
C GLY A 312 9.19 -20.51 -1.76
N SER A 313 9.58 -19.68 -2.73
CA SER A 313 10.61 -20.07 -3.71
C SER A 313 12.04 -19.65 -3.35
N TYR A 314 12.24 -18.40 -2.89
CA TYR A 314 13.59 -17.82 -2.80
C TYR A 314 13.95 -17.23 -1.43
N ASN A 315 13.11 -16.34 -0.87
CA ASN A 315 13.42 -15.59 0.34
C ASN A 315 12.18 -15.44 1.24
N MET A 316 12.05 -16.29 2.26
CA MET A 316 10.90 -16.30 3.18
C MET A 316 11.38 -15.94 4.58
N VAL A 317 10.93 -14.81 5.12
CA VAL A 317 11.37 -14.32 6.43
C VAL A 317 10.20 -14.35 7.42
N TRP A 318 10.44 -14.94 8.59
CA TRP A 318 9.42 -15.18 9.62
C TRP A 318 9.86 -14.59 10.95
N GLN A 319 9.42 -13.39 11.30
CA GLN A 319 9.93 -12.67 12.48
C GLN A 319 8.95 -12.61 13.66
N GLY A 320 9.35 -13.04 14.84
CA GLY A 320 8.45 -13.04 16.01
C GLY A 320 7.25 -13.97 15.82
N CYS A 321 7.37 -14.97 14.95
CA CYS A 321 6.30 -15.93 14.67
C CYS A 321 6.33 -17.09 15.67
N VAL A 322 5.15 -17.59 16.03
CA VAL A 322 4.97 -18.82 16.81
C VAL A 322 4.74 -19.98 15.85
N ASN A 323 5.50 -21.07 16.03
CA ASN A 323 5.54 -22.23 15.13
C ASN A 323 5.91 -21.91 13.66
N PRO A 324 6.93 -21.06 13.37
CA PRO A 324 7.38 -20.85 12.01
C PRO A 324 7.99 -22.14 11.42
N PRO A 325 8.24 -22.21 10.09
CA PRO A 325 9.07 -23.28 9.54
C PRO A 325 10.49 -23.24 10.12
N GLN A 326 11.17 -24.39 10.06
CA GLN A 326 12.58 -24.49 10.42
C GLN A 326 13.44 -23.67 9.47
N ALA A 327 14.59 -23.20 9.95
CA ALA A 327 15.54 -22.47 9.13
C ALA A 327 16.13 -23.36 8.04
N ASP A 328 16.17 -22.86 6.81
CA ASP A 328 16.86 -23.49 5.68
C ASP A 328 17.44 -22.40 4.74
N ASN A 329 17.69 -22.73 3.47
CA ASN A 329 18.22 -21.79 2.48
C ASN A 329 17.19 -20.77 1.95
N ILE A 330 15.91 -20.99 2.21
CA ILE A 330 14.76 -20.19 1.78
C ILE A 330 14.09 -19.55 3.00
N ASN A 331 13.88 -20.32 4.07
CA ASN A 331 13.19 -19.94 5.29
C ASN A 331 14.16 -19.39 6.33
N SER A 332 13.90 -18.17 6.79
CA SER A 332 14.68 -17.43 7.78
C SER A 332 13.80 -17.05 8.97
N PRO A 333 13.57 -17.97 9.94
CA PRO A 333 12.89 -17.65 11.17
C PRO A 333 13.77 -16.79 12.08
N ILE A 334 13.21 -15.68 12.57
CA ILE A 334 13.85 -14.75 13.50
C ILE A 334 13.00 -14.74 14.78
N PRO A 335 13.59 -15.02 15.97
CA PRO A 335 12.81 -15.33 17.17
C PRO A 335 11.84 -14.23 17.61
N ALA A 336 12.19 -12.96 17.43
CA ALA A 336 11.42 -11.82 17.91
C ALA A 336 11.51 -10.61 16.98
N THR A 337 10.50 -9.75 17.01
CA THR A 337 10.54 -8.40 16.43
C THR A 337 11.06 -7.42 17.47
N PRO A 338 12.29 -6.88 17.33
CA PRO A 338 12.99 -6.19 18.42
C PRO A 338 12.31 -4.91 18.90
N ILE A 339 11.69 -4.15 18.00
CA ILE A 339 10.90 -2.97 18.36
C ILE A 339 9.78 -2.75 17.34
N ILE A 340 8.53 -2.70 17.79
CA ILE A 340 7.41 -2.47 16.90
C ILE A 340 6.23 -1.86 17.64
N ARG A 341 5.46 -1.06 16.90
CA ARG A 341 4.11 -0.66 17.22
C ARG A 341 3.26 -1.04 16.01
N GLU A 342 2.15 -1.72 16.23
CA GLU A 342 1.24 -2.06 15.13
C GLU A 342 0.55 -0.80 14.56
N LYS A 343 0.14 -0.87 13.29
CA LYS A 343 -0.51 0.24 12.58
C LYS A 343 -1.78 0.68 13.33
N PRO A 344 -2.00 1.99 13.54
CA PRO A 344 -3.29 2.49 14.02
C PRO A 344 -4.45 2.09 13.11
N PHE A 345 -5.63 1.86 13.68
CA PHE A 345 -6.82 1.46 12.93
C PHE A 345 -8.10 2.09 13.48
N LEU A 346 -9.08 2.24 12.60
CA LEU A 346 -10.41 2.78 12.89
C LEU A 346 -11.29 1.67 13.48
N PHE A 347 -12.04 1.98 14.54
CA PHE A 347 -13.04 1.08 15.14
C PHE A 347 -14.21 1.86 15.75
N ILE A 348 -15.26 1.15 16.14
CA ILE A 348 -16.37 1.68 16.93
C ILE A 348 -16.23 1.16 18.37
N ASP A 349 -16.21 2.06 19.34
CA ASP A 349 -16.08 1.71 20.76
C ASP A 349 -17.46 1.47 21.41
N ASP A 350 -17.48 1.09 22.70
CA ASP A 350 -18.70 0.70 23.41
C ASP A 350 -19.71 1.85 23.57
N ASP A 351 -19.28 3.10 23.38
CA ASP A 351 -20.14 4.29 23.35
C ASP A 351 -20.79 4.55 21.99
N GLY A 352 -20.52 3.70 20.99
CA GLY A 352 -21.05 3.79 19.63
C GLY A 352 -20.36 4.86 18.78
N GLU A 353 -19.25 5.43 19.24
CA GLU A 353 -18.52 6.46 18.50
C GLU A 353 -17.35 5.87 17.71
N TYR A 354 -17.04 6.48 16.56
CA TYR A 354 -15.84 6.16 15.81
C TYR A 354 -14.60 6.64 16.54
N LYS A 355 -13.64 5.74 16.72
CA LYS A 355 -12.38 6.00 17.39
C LYS A 355 -11.21 5.40 16.62
N VAL A 356 -10.02 5.88 16.91
CA VAL A 356 -8.78 5.30 16.42
C VAL A 356 -8.06 4.66 17.60
N PHE A 357 -7.72 3.38 17.46
CA PHE A 357 -6.82 2.72 18.40
C PHE A 357 -5.39 2.91 17.89
N VAL A 358 -4.53 3.43 18.78
CA VAL A 358 -3.09 3.63 18.53
C VAL A 358 -2.35 2.62 19.41
N PRO A 359 -1.89 1.48 18.85
CA PRO A 359 -1.18 0.47 19.61
C PRO A 359 0.06 1.05 20.33
N ALA A 360 0.47 0.42 21.42
CA ALA A 360 1.67 0.83 22.16
C ALA A 360 2.95 0.32 21.47
N TRP A 361 4.09 0.98 21.76
CA TRP A 361 5.40 0.41 21.43
C TRP A 361 5.67 -0.84 22.25
N GLN A 362 6.26 -1.83 21.61
CA GLN A 362 6.64 -3.09 22.23
C GLN A 362 8.03 -3.49 21.77
N LYS A 363 8.74 -4.20 22.64
CA LYS A 363 10.07 -4.75 22.37
C LYS A 363 10.00 -6.26 22.36
N ASP A 364 10.89 -6.87 21.59
CA ASP A 364 11.08 -8.31 21.49
C ASP A 364 9.76 -9.07 21.31
N ARG A 365 8.92 -8.56 20.40
CA ARG A 365 7.57 -9.05 20.21
C ARG A 365 7.58 -10.45 19.60
N VAL A 366 6.73 -11.31 20.15
CA VAL A 366 6.39 -12.64 19.62
C VAL A 366 4.87 -12.75 19.59
N GLY A 367 4.33 -13.23 18.47
CA GLY A 367 2.89 -13.40 18.26
C GLY A 367 2.07 -12.09 18.21
N PRO A 368 0.75 -12.20 17.96
CA PRO A 368 -0.12 -11.08 17.66
C PRO A 368 -0.38 -10.18 18.87
N SER A 369 -0.47 -8.88 18.65
CA SER A 369 -0.72 -7.77 19.57
C SER A 369 -2.02 -7.85 20.36
N TRP A 370 -2.96 -8.63 19.88
CA TRP A 370 -4.30 -8.83 20.38
C TRP A 370 -4.57 -10.30 20.73
N SER A 371 -5.67 -10.53 21.41
CA SER A 371 -6.25 -11.86 21.63
C SER A 371 -7.74 -11.83 21.32
N THR A 372 -8.41 -12.98 21.36
CA THR A 372 -9.86 -13.07 21.13
C THR A 372 -10.71 -12.34 22.18
N THR A 373 -10.10 -11.77 23.23
CA THR A 373 -10.79 -11.00 24.27
C THR A 373 -10.12 -9.67 24.61
N ASP A 374 -9.02 -9.32 23.95
CA ASP A 374 -8.24 -8.11 24.25
C ASP A 374 -7.72 -7.48 22.96
N MET A 375 -8.02 -6.19 22.75
CA MET A 375 -7.54 -5.42 21.60
C MET A 375 -6.04 -5.13 21.65
N GLY A 376 -5.40 -5.35 22.80
CA GLY A 376 -3.98 -5.12 23.03
C GLY A 376 -3.71 -3.81 23.75
N LYS A 377 -2.43 -3.57 24.08
CA LYS A 377 -1.98 -2.34 24.74
C LYS A 377 -1.94 -1.19 23.75
N GLY A 378 -2.50 -0.04 24.12
CA GLY A 378 -2.50 1.16 23.28
C GLY A 378 -3.34 2.29 23.87
N LYS A 379 -3.56 3.33 23.06
CA LYS A 379 -4.39 4.48 23.40
C LYS A 379 -5.58 4.56 22.45
N VAL A 380 -6.75 4.83 23.00
CA VAL A 380 -7.96 5.12 22.21
C VAL A 380 -8.10 6.64 22.04
N GLN A 381 -8.40 7.09 20.82
CA GLN A 381 -8.63 8.50 20.52
C GLN A 381 -9.98 8.69 19.82
N ASP A 382 -10.81 9.61 20.31
CA ASP A 382 -12.05 10.02 19.63
C ASP A 382 -11.73 10.61 18.26
N LEU A 383 -12.34 10.06 17.21
CA LEU A 383 -12.08 10.50 15.83
C LEU A 383 -12.52 11.94 15.64
N LEU A 384 -13.78 12.25 15.95
CA LEU A 384 -14.36 13.59 15.67
C LEU A 384 -13.76 14.71 16.54
N THR A 385 -13.11 14.36 17.66
CA THR A 385 -12.51 15.33 18.58
C THR A 385 -11.00 15.49 18.36
N ASN A 386 -10.26 14.43 18.07
CA ASN A 386 -8.80 14.48 17.99
C ASN A 386 -8.27 14.52 16.55
N TRP A 387 -9.12 14.23 15.56
CA TRP A 387 -8.71 14.07 14.17
C TRP A 387 -9.43 15.06 13.26
N TYR A 388 -8.74 15.38 12.17
CA TYR A 388 -9.32 15.95 10.96
C TYR A 388 -9.51 14.83 9.95
N ILE A 389 -10.73 14.69 9.44
CA ILE A 389 -11.06 13.68 8.45
C ILE A 389 -10.93 14.35 7.09
N ALA A 390 -9.77 14.15 6.47
CA ALA A 390 -9.48 14.67 5.15
C ALA A 390 -10.26 13.88 4.10
N LYS A 391 -10.88 14.60 3.17
CA LYS A 391 -11.65 14.02 2.06
C LYS A 391 -11.06 14.44 0.73
N GLU A 392 -11.30 13.63 -0.30
CA GLU A 392 -10.91 13.96 -1.67
C GLU A 392 -11.33 15.40 -2.05
N GLY A 393 -10.35 16.20 -2.50
CA GLY A 393 -10.49 17.63 -2.76
C GLY A 393 -9.92 18.55 -1.69
N ASP A 394 -9.66 18.07 -0.47
CA ASP A 394 -8.84 18.78 0.51
C ASP A 394 -7.40 18.92 -0.01
N THR A 395 -6.77 20.05 0.27
CA THR A 395 -5.40 20.36 -0.18
C THR A 395 -4.43 20.40 1.00
N ASP A 396 -3.15 20.63 0.70
CA ASP A 396 -2.12 20.88 1.71
C ASP A 396 -2.50 22.00 2.69
N VAL A 397 -3.31 22.98 2.28
CA VAL A 397 -3.75 24.10 3.13
C VAL A 397 -4.65 23.61 4.27
N GLU A 398 -5.70 22.85 3.98
CA GLU A 398 -6.63 22.32 4.98
C GLU A 398 -5.92 21.34 5.92
N ILE A 399 -5.13 20.44 5.34
CA ILE A 399 -4.42 19.38 6.07
C ILE A 399 -3.37 19.99 7.03
N ASN A 400 -2.52 20.90 6.54
CA ASN A 400 -1.50 21.54 7.38
C ASN A 400 -2.13 22.42 8.46
N LYS A 401 -3.24 23.11 8.16
CA LYS A 401 -4.01 23.86 9.16
C LYS A 401 -4.56 22.97 10.26
N ALA A 402 -5.03 21.76 9.94
CA ALA A 402 -5.50 20.81 10.93
C ALA A 402 -4.37 20.31 11.85
N LEU A 403 -3.22 19.93 11.27
CA LEU A 403 -2.03 19.54 12.02
C LEU A 403 -1.56 20.65 12.96
N LYS A 404 -1.56 21.90 12.48
CA LYS A 404 -1.26 23.10 13.29
C LYS A 404 -2.19 23.25 14.48
N ALA A 405 -3.48 22.99 14.28
CA ALA A 405 -4.50 23.05 15.31
C ALA A 405 -4.42 21.86 16.30
N GLY A 406 -3.37 21.03 16.22
CA GLY A 406 -3.13 19.90 17.12
C GLY A 406 -3.91 18.64 16.75
N LYS A 407 -4.60 18.61 15.60
CA LYS A 407 -5.31 17.41 15.14
C LYS A 407 -4.35 16.42 14.51
N ASN A 408 -4.69 15.13 14.62
CA ASN A 408 -4.19 14.12 13.69
C ASN A 408 -5.01 14.16 12.39
N VAL A 409 -4.57 13.46 11.34
CA VAL A 409 -5.27 13.44 10.05
C VAL A 409 -5.62 12.00 9.67
N PHE A 410 -6.91 11.77 9.41
CA PHE A 410 -7.42 10.54 8.83
C PHE A 410 -7.82 10.82 7.39
N PHE A 411 -7.15 10.20 6.43
CA PHE A 411 -7.42 10.36 5.00
C PHE A 411 -8.42 9.30 4.54
N THR A 412 -9.55 9.76 4.00
CA THR A 412 -10.49 8.86 3.32
C THR A 412 -10.01 8.57 1.90
N PRO A 413 -10.46 7.48 1.26
CA PRO A 413 -9.95 7.08 -0.04
C PRO A 413 -10.18 8.14 -1.11
N GLY A 414 -9.15 8.43 -1.89
CA GLY A 414 -9.18 9.45 -2.93
C GLY A 414 -7.81 9.98 -3.31
N HIS A 415 -7.81 10.92 -4.25
CA HIS A 415 -6.63 11.63 -4.72
C HIS A 415 -6.53 13.03 -4.07
N TYR A 416 -5.35 13.36 -3.55
CA TYR A 416 -5.09 14.61 -2.83
C TYR A 416 -3.98 15.38 -3.54
N SER A 417 -4.37 16.45 -4.24
CA SER A 417 -3.43 17.33 -4.93
C SER A 417 -2.78 18.32 -3.96
N LEU A 418 -1.45 18.36 -3.95
CA LEU A 418 -0.63 19.09 -2.98
C LEU A 418 0.23 20.14 -3.67
N ASN A 419 0.00 21.43 -3.40
CA ASN A 419 0.86 22.52 -3.87
C ASN A 419 2.11 22.71 -3.00
N ALA A 420 2.12 22.14 -1.81
CA ALA A 420 3.27 22.04 -0.90
C ALA A 420 3.19 20.72 -0.12
N PRO A 421 4.30 20.23 0.48
CA PRO A 421 4.27 19.05 1.33
C PRO A 421 3.31 19.21 2.51
N ILE A 422 2.76 18.08 2.95
CA ILE A 422 2.15 17.97 4.27
C ILE A 422 3.29 18.03 5.30
N GLN A 423 3.22 19.01 6.19
CA GLN A 423 4.25 19.28 7.21
C GLN A 423 3.84 18.67 8.54
N VAL A 424 4.51 17.60 8.94
CA VAL A 424 4.25 16.89 10.20
C VAL A 424 5.26 17.36 11.24
N ASN A 425 4.93 18.44 11.96
CA ASN A 425 5.89 19.18 12.79
C ASN A 425 5.60 19.14 14.30
N ARG A 426 4.77 18.19 14.75
CA ARG A 426 4.35 18.03 16.15
C ARG A 426 4.71 16.62 16.65
N LYS A 427 5.15 16.53 17.92
CA LYS A 427 5.29 15.25 18.63
C LYS A 427 3.96 14.48 18.63
N ASP A 428 4.01 13.18 18.41
CA ASP A 428 2.82 12.30 18.38
C ASP A 428 1.77 12.73 17.33
N ALA A 429 2.15 13.44 16.26
CA ALA A 429 1.28 13.70 15.13
C ALA A 429 1.10 12.43 14.30
N ILE A 430 -0.14 12.17 13.88
CA ILE A 430 -0.48 10.97 13.12
C ILE A 430 -1.13 11.33 11.79
N LEU A 431 -0.61 10.76 10.70
CA LEU A 431 -1.25 10.66 9.41
C LEU A 431 -1.67 9.21 9.19
N LEU A 432 -2.97 8.96 9.00
CA LEU A 432 -3.53 7.62 8.80
C LEU A 432 -4.42 7.60 7.55
N GLY A 433 -4.03 6.83 6.53
CA GLY A 433 -4.90 6.51 5.41
C GLY A 433 -5.80 5.31 5.68
N ALA A 434 -6.96 5.28 5.04
CA ALA A 434 -7.92 4.17 5.09
C ALA A 434 -7.42 2.93 4.31
N GLY A 435 -6.30 2.35 4.75
CA GLY A 435 -5.61 1.23 4.10
C GLY A 435 -4.53 1.66 3.11
N ILE A 436 -3.67 0.72 2.70
CA ILE A 436 -2.61 1.00 1.72
C ILE A 436 -3.18 1.23 0.32
N ALA A 437 -2.66 2.27 -0.35
CA ALA A 437 -2.99 2.70 -1.72
C ALA A 437 -4.42 3.16 -2.00
N SER A 438 -5.36 3.06 -1.06
CA SER A 438 -6.68 3.70 -1.18
C SER A 438 -6.59 5.23 -1.07
N VAL A 439 -5.49 5.75 -0.52
CA VAL A 439 -5.20 7.19 -0.44
C VAL A 439 -3.97 7.50 -1.28
N THR A 440 -4.11 8.44 -2.21
CA THR A 440 -3.02 8.86 -3.11
C THR A 440 -2.71 10.34 -2.92
N LEU A 441 -1.47 10.64 -2.53
CA LEU A 441 -0.95 12.00 -2.40
C LEU A 441 -0.17 12.37 -3.67
N GLU A 442 -0.47 13.53 -4.23
CA GLU A 442 0.01 13.92 -5.57
C GLU A 442 0.56 15.34 -5.54
N PRO A 443 1.87 15.54 -5.74
CA PRO A 443 2.42 16.88 -5.88
C PRO A 443 1.92 17.49 -7.19
N THR A 444 1.43 18.74 -7.14
CA THR A 444 1.12 19.52 -8.35
C THR A 444 2.41 20.06 -8.96
N GLU A 445 2.32 20.71 -10.13
CA GLU A 445 3.48 21.34 -10.77
C GLU A 445 4.11 22.46 -9.92
N LYS A 446 3.39 22.99 -8.93
CA LYS A 446 3.87 24.02 -8.00
C LYS A 446 4.70 23.45 -6.85
N ASN A 447 4.60 22.15 -6.59
CA ASN A 447 5.30 21.48 -5.52
C ASN A 447 6.52 20.77 -6.09
N THR A 448 7.70 21.33 -5.85
CA THR A 448 8.99 20.74 -6.29
C THR A 448 9.69 19.95 -5.16
N TRP A 449 9.02 19.78 -4.02
CA TRP A 449 9.62 19.18 -2.82
C TRP A 449 9.23 17.74 -2.61
N GLY A 450 7.92 17.48 -2.50
CA GLY A 450 7.40 16.16 -2.18
C GLY A 450 6.03 16.17 -1.51
N CYS A 451 5.56 14.98 -1.14
CA CYS A 451 4.24 14.82 -0.54
C CYS A 451 4.26 15.05 0.97
N ILE A 452 5.24 14.46 1.67
CA ILE A 452 5.33 14.52 3.12
C ILE A 452 6.72 14.97 3.56
N TYR A 453 6.75 15.93 4.47
CA TYR A 453 7.92 16.31 5.24
C TYR A 453 7.59 16.21 6.74
N ALA A 454 8.22 15.25 7.42
CA ALA A 454 8.11 15.07 8.85
C ALA A 454 9.35 15.65 9.54
N ASP A 455 9.15 16.46 10.58
CA ASP A 455 10.26 17.00 11.37
C ASP A 455 10.87 15.93 12.29
N ASP A 456 12.07 16.24 12.80
CA ASP A 456 12.82 15.43 13.78
C ASP A 456 12.14 15.50 15.18
N LYS A 457 11.00 14.81 15.32
CA LYS A 457 10.14 14.82 16.52
C LYS A 457 9.67 13.42 16.91
N ASP A 458 9.65 13.17 18.21
CA ASP A 458 9.16 11.92 18.81
C ASP A 458 7.75 11.52 18.35
N GLY A 459 7.56 10.20 18.18
CA GLY A 459 6.23 9.58 18.13
C GLY A 459 5.40 9.89 16.89
N ILE A 460 5.96 10.54 15.87
CA ILE A 460 5.26 10.74 14.60
C ILE A 460 4.89 9.38 14.01
N VAL A 461 3.65 9.25 13.52
CA VAL A 461 3.18 8.06 12.81
C VAL A 461 2.64 8.45 11.44
N ILE A 462 3.15 7.80 10.39
CA ILE A 462 2.65 7.95 9.02
C ILE A 462 2.28 6.56 8.51
N ALA A 463 1.01 6.36 8.16
CA ALA A 463 0.48 5.03 7.90
C ALA A 463 -0.47 4.96 6.70
N GLY A 464 -0.29 3.98 5.82
CA GLY A 464 -1.28 3.61 4.80
C GLY A 464 -1.45 4.64 3.69
N LEU A 465 -0.34 5.14 3.12
CA LEU A 465 -0.37 6.19 2.10
C LEU A 465 0.43 5.78 0.86
N LEU A 466 -0.11 6.09 -0.31
CA LEU A 466 0.61 6.04 -1.57
C LEU A 466 0.97 7.46 -1.99
N MET A 467 2.24 7.71 -2.27
CA MET A 467 2.73 8.92 -2.89
C MET A 467 2.97 8.64 -4.36
N ASP A 468 2.39 9.45 -5.24
CA ASP A 468 2.47 9.26 -6.69
C ASP A 468 3.16 10.46 -7.35
N SER A 469 4.17 10.20 -8.17
CA SER A 469 4.97 11.23 -8.82
C SER A 469 4.39 11.62 -10.19
N PHE A 470 3.37 12.48 -10.21
CA PHE A 470 2.93 13.13 -11.46
C PHE A 470 3.84 14.28 -11.90
N ASN A 471 4.64 14.80 -10.97
CA ASN A 471 5.51 15.96 -11.14
C ASN A 471 6.90 15.69 -10.56
N SER A 472 7.90 16.41 -11.06
CA SER A 472 9.26 16.36 -10.53
C SER A 472 9.31 16.94 -9.11
N THR A 473 9.88 16.19 -8.18
CA THR A 473 10.10 16.61 -6.80
C THR A 473 11.49 16.22 -6.32
N THR A 474 11.93 16.76 -5.19
CA THR A 474 13.19 16.32 -4.57
C THR A 474 12.98 14.94 -3.92
N TYR A 475 11.92 14.81 -3.14
CA TYR A 475 11.53 13.61 -2.41
C TYR A 475 10.07 13.27 -2.65
N GLN A 476 9.63 12.05 -2.34
CA GLN A 476 8.19 11.81 -2.07
C GLN A 476 7.93 11.87 -0.56
N VAL A 477 8.83 11.31 0.25
CA VAL A 477 8.82 11.39 1.71
C VAL A 477 10.20 11.79 2.24
N ARG A 478 10.23 12.73 3.19
CA ARG A 478 11.42 13.05 3.97
C ARG A 478 11.09 13.07 5.46
N VAL A 479 11.92 12.42 6.26
CA VAL A 479 11.83 12.37 7.73
C VAL A 479 13.09 12.98 8.31
N GLY A 480 12.96 14.09 9.03
CA GLY A 480 14.07 14.90 9.51
C GLY A 480 14.72 15.74 8.41
N ASN A 481 15.30 16.88 8.80
CA ASN A 481 16.18 17.67 7.95
C ASN A 481 17.60 17.03 7.89
N GLU A 482 18.51 17.59 7.10
CA GLU A 482 19.90 17.08 6.97
C GLU A 482 20.69 17.11 8.28
N GLU A 483 20.30 17.99 9.21
CA GLU A 483 20.96 18.20 10.50
C GLU A 483 20.28 17.41 11.64
N ALA A 484 19.32 16.53 11.30
CA ALA A 484 18.60 15.71 12.27
C ALA A 484 19.59 14.87 13.08
N ASN A 485 19.48 14.96 14.40
CA ASN A 485 20.38 14.29 15.33
C ASN A 485 19.72 13.97 16.68
N ALA A 486 18.41 14.21 16.81
CA ALA A 486 17.70 13.88 18.04
C ALA A 486 17.66 12.36 18.25
N ASP A 487 17.69 11.93 19.52
CA ASP A 487 17.44 10.55 19.91
C ASP A 487 15.94 10.36 20.15
N HIS A 488 15.35 9.42 19.42
CA HIS A 488 13.93 9.06 19.49
C HIS A 488 13.69 7.67 20.10
N ALA A 489 14.71 7.02 20.70
CA ALA A 489 14.61 5.63 21.18
C ALA A 489 13.46 5.37 22.18
N ALA A 490 13.05 6.36 22.97
CA ALA A 490 11.95 6.24 23.93
C ALA A 490 10.56 6.32 23.28
N ASN A 491 10.42 7.06 22.19
CA ASN A 491 9.19 7.18 21.42
C ASN A 491 9.52 7.35 19.92
N PRO A 492 9.89 6.24 19.26
CA PRO A 492 10.31 6.25 17.86
C PRO A 492 9.28 6.86 16.90
N ILE A 493 9.77 7.25 15.72
CA ILE A 493 8.93 7.59 14.58
C ILE A 493 8.55 6.29 13.85
N LEU A 494 7.27 6.12 13.50
CA LEU A 494 6.76 4.96 12.74
C LEU A 494 6.33 5.39 11.34
N LEU A 495 6.84 4.68 10.33
CA LEU A 495 6.31 4.71 8.97
C LEU A 495 5.84 3.30 8.62
N THR A 496 4.59 3.12 8.21
CA THR A 496 4.05 1.79 7.92
C THR A 496 3.07 1.76 6.77
N ASP A 497 3.09 0.71 5.96
CA ASP A 497 2.26 0.60 4.76
C ASP A 497 2.45 1.82 3.83
N ILE A 498 3.71 2.11 3.50
CA ILE A 498 4.08 3.26 2.65
C ILE A 498 4.39 2.79 1.25
N THR A 499 3.76 3.42 0.25
CA THR A 499 4.07 3.18 -1.16
C THR A 499 4.54 4.45 -1.84
N CYS A 500 5.69 4.40 -2.49
CA CYS A 500 6.21 5.48 -3.32
C CYS A 500 6.22 4.99 -4.76
N ARG A 501 5.38 5.58 -5.61
CA ARG A 501 5.34 5.28 -7.05
C ARG A 501 6.01 6.40 -7.83
N VAL A 502 7.05 6.05 -8.57
CA VAL A 502 7.70 6.91 -9.56
C VAL A 502 7.39 6.36 -10.94
N GLY A 503 6.24 6.76 -11.44
CA GLY A 503 5.95 6.67 -12.85
C GLY A 503 4.76 5.78 -13.24
N GLY A 504 4.74 5.32 -14.49
CA GLY A 504 3.76 4.34 -14.98
C GLY A 504 2.50 4.94 -15.65
N VAL A 505 2.02 6.12 -15.24
CA VAL A 505 0.77 6.71 -15.76
C VAL A 505 0.89 8.14 -16.31
N GLN A 506 2.00 8.82 -16.04
CA GLN A 506 2.26 10.18 -16.48
C GLN A 506 2.75 10.25 -17.94
N SER A 507 2.26 11.24 -18.67
CA SER A 507 2.61 11.49 -20.07
C SER A 507 3.89 12.31 -20.26
N LYS A 508 4.37 12.98 -19.20
CA LYS A 508 5.52 13.88 -19.25
C LYS A 508 6.75 13.30 -18.55
N ASN A 509 7.92 13.84 -18.87
CA ASN A 509 9.14 13.52 -18.15
C ASN A 509 9.06 14.10 -16.73
N ILE A 510 9.40 13.28 -15.76
CA ILE A 510 9.54 13.64 -14.36
C ILE A 510 10.93 13.26 -13.86
N GLN A 511 11.34 13.89 -12.77
CA GLN A 511 12.56 13.55 -12.07
C GLN A 511 12.32 13.66 -10.57
N ILE A 512 12.57 12.55 -9.87
CA ILE A 512 12.61 12.48 -8.41
C ILE A 512 14.05 12.22 -7.97
N GLN A 513 14.58 12.91 -6.96
CA GLN A 513 15.93 12.58 -6.51
C GLN A 513 15.95 11.30 -5.69
N ALA A 514 15.11 11.21 -4.65
CA ALA A 514 14.89 9.98 -3.91
C ALA A 514 13.40 9.76 -3.59
N SER A 515 12.89 8.53 -3.66
CA SER A 515 11.51 8.27 -3.23
C SER A 515 11.35 8.56 -1.72
N MET A 516 12.31 8.12 -0.90
CA MET A 516 12.29 8.33 0.55
C MET A 516 13.68 8.68 1.07
N GLN A 517 13.75 9.67 1.98
CA GLN A 517 14.94 9.94 2.78
C GLN A 517 14.62 9.98 4.27
N ILE A 518 15.36 9.20 5.05
CA ILE A 518 15.23 9.08 6.49
C ILE A 518 16.50 9.64 7.15
N ASN A 519 16.40 10.84 7.71
CA ASN A 519 17.48 11.50 8.45
C ASN A 519 17.34 11.36 9.96
N SER A 520 16.11 11.30 10.48
CA SER A 520 15.88 11.12 11.92
C SER A 520 16.38 9.77 12.42
N ASN A 521 16.93 9.76 13.64
CA ASN A 521 17.37 8.53 14.30
C ASN A 521 16.17 7.71 14.80
N ASN A 522 16.40 6.43 15.07
CA ASN A 522 15.44 5.50 15.66
C ASN A 522 14.11 5.42 14.90
N VAL A 523 14.10 5.67 13.59
CA VAL A 523 12.91 5.47 12.77
C VAL A 523 12.64 3.98 12.62
N VAL A 524 11.38 3.58 12.81
CA VAL A 524 10.90 2.23 12.53
C VAL A 524 10.07 2.26 11.26
N GLY A 525 10.53 1.57 10.22
CA GLY A 525 9.78 1.32 8.99
C GLY A 525 9.16 -0.06 9.00
N ASP A 526 7.88 -0.18 8.65
CA ASP A 526 7.19 -1.46 8.61
C ASP A 526 6.30 -1.59 7.37
N HIS A 527 6.81 -2.32 6.38
CA HIS A 527 6.22 -2.53 5.05
C HIS A 527 6.27 -1.29 4.16
N PHE A 528 7.28 -1.25 3.30
CA PHE A 528 7.45 -0.23 2.26
C PHE A 528 7.47 -0.86 0.87
N TRP A 529 6.85 -0.19 -0.10
CA TRP A 529 7.15 -0.42 -1.51
C TRP A 529 7.60 0.86 -2.18
N LEU A 530 8.87 0.92 -2.55
CA LEU A 530 9.48 2.04 -3.25
C LEU A 530 9.72 1.57 -4.68
N TRP A 531 8.90 2.04 -5.62
CA TRP A 531 8.82 1.49 -6.96
C TRP A 531 8.97 2.58 -8.02
N ARG A 532 10.10 2.55 -8.72
CA ARG A 532 10.23 3.22 -10.02
C ARG A 532 9.59 2.34 -11.07
N ALA A 533 8.58 2.83 -11.76
CA ALA A 533 7.74 2.01 -12.60
C ALA A 533 8.53 1.24 -13.68
N ASP A 534 8.38 -0.07 -13.77
CA ASP A 534 8.95 -0.90 -14.84
C ASP A 534 7.96 -1.16 -15.99
N HIS A 535 6.67 -0.92 -15.75
CA HIS A 535 5.57 -0.99 -16.70
C HIS A 535 4.58 0.15 -16.48
N GLY A 536 3.62 0.31 -17.39
CA GLY A 536 2.73 1.47 -17.38
C GLY A 536 1.87 1.59 -18.63
N SER A 537 1.05 2.65 -18.68
CA SER A 537 0.27 2.99 -19.87
C SER A 537 1.10 3.63 -20.98
N GLN A 538 2.34 4.06 -20.69
CA GLN A 538 3.28 4.56 -21.70
C GLN A 538 4.27 3.49 -22.17
N ARG A 539 4.89 3.75 -23.33
CA ARG A 539 6.00 2.96 -23.89
C ARG A 539 7.13 2.76 -22.85
N GLY A 540 7.59 1.51 -22.72
CA GLY A 540 8.73 1.13 -21.87
C GLY A 540 10.10 1.21 -22.56
N GLY A 541 11.08 0.49 -22.00
CA GLY A 541 12.46 0.47 -22.49
C GLY A 541 13.17 1.82 -22.36
N ASN A 542 14.07 2.14 -23.29
CA ASN A 542 14.88 3.37 -23.26
C ASN A 542 14.09 4.68 -23.11
N ALA A 543 12.84 4.75 -23.60
CA ALA A 543 11.98 5.91 -23.42
C ALA A 543 11.65 6.16 -21.94
N ARG A 544 11.48 5.09 -21.16
CA ARG A 544 11.20 5.16 -19.72
C ARG A 544 12.43 5.61 -18.91
N TRP A 545 13.63 5.22 -19.32
CA TRP A 545 14.87 5.66 -18.69
C TRP A 545 15.00 7.19 -18.61
N VAL A 546 14.53 7.89 -19.66
CA VAL A 546 14.54 9.35 -19.73
C VAL A 546 13.31 9.97 -19.07
N ARG A 547 12.15 9.31 -19.18
CA ARG A 547 10.86 9.85 -18.72
C ARG A 547 10.68 9.75 -17.21
N ASP A 548 10.97 8.60 -16.61
CA ASP A 548 10.57 8.27 -15.24
C ASP A 548 11.81 8.26 -14.35
N ARG A 549 12.51 9.39 -14.24
CA ARG A 549 13.83 9.41 -13.58
C ARG A 549 13.69 9.38 -12.06
N CYS A 550 14.39 8.44 -11.44
CA CYS A 550 14.63 8.48 -10.00
C CYS A 550 15.94 7.78 -9.63
N LYS A 551 16.79 8.47 -8.88
CA LYS A 551 18.13 7.97 -8.55
C LYS A 551 18.08 6.87 -7.51
N ASN A 552 17.43 7.12 -6.37
CA ASN A 552 17.41 6.18 -5.24
C ASN A 552 15.99 5.93 -4.75
N GLY A 553 15.73 4.71 -4.29
CA GLY A 553 14.48 4.42 -3.59
C GLY A 553 14.53 4.95 -2.18
N LEU A 554 15.53 4.51 -1.42
CA LEU A 554 15.71 4.86 -0.02
C LEU A 554 17.12 5.39 0.24
N ILE A 555 17.20 6.51 0.94
CA ILE A 555 18.43 7.01 1.55
C ILE A 555 18.22 7.05 3.07
N VAL A 556 19.09 6.40 3.83
CA VAL A 556 19.07 6.41 5.30
C VAL A 556 20.35 7.06 5.83
N THR A 557 20.23 8.21 6.49
CA THR A 557 21.35 8.88 7.18
C THR A 557 21.22 8.84 8.69
N GLY A 558 20.01 8.65 9.20
CA GLY A 558 19.76 8.50 10.64
C GLY A 558 20.32 7.20 11.20
N ASP A 559 20.75 7.26 12.45
CA ASP A 559 21.24 6.14 13.24
C ASP A 559 20.08 5.30 13.82
N ASP A 560 20.36 4.03 14.13
CA ASP A 560 19.44 3.12 14.82
C ASP A 560 18.08 2.93 14.10
N VAL A 561 18.05 3.18 12.79
CA VAL A 561 16.88 2.94 11.95
C VAL A 561 16.65 1.44 11.78
N THR A 562 15.41 1.00 12.00
CA THR A 562 15.00 -0.40 11.87
C THR A 562 13.90 -0.53 10.83
N LEU A 563 14.12 -1.32 9.78
CA LEU A 563 13.17 -1.54 8.70
C LEU A 563 12.71 -3.00 8.65
N TYR A 564 11.41 -3.20 8.49
CA TYR A 564 10.76 -4.47 8.26
C TYR A 564 10.09 -4.47 6.89
N ALA A 565 10.25 -5.55 6.12
CA ALA A 565 9.59 -5.72 4.83
C ALA A 565 9.85 -4.58 3.84
N LEU A 566 11.12 -4.39 3.46
CA LEU A 566 11.51 -3.40 2.47
C LEU A 566 11.43 -3.98 1.05
N PHE A 567 10.65 -3.35 0.18
CA PHE A 567 10.64 -3.62 -1.25
C PHE A 567 11.11 -2.35 -1.98
N ALA A 568 12.22 -2.41 -2.71
CA ALA A 568 12.81 -1.26 -3.40
C ALA A 568 13.30 -1.65 -4.80
N GLU A 569 12.70 -1.06 -5.85
CA GLU A 569 12.82 -1.59 -7.21
C GLU A 569 13.08 -0.53 -8.28
N HIS A 570 13.93 -0.91 -9.22
CA HIS A 570 14.15 -0.31 -10.54
C HIS A 570 14.74 1.11 -10.59
N TYR A 571 15.32 1.61 -9.51
CA TYR A 571 15.95 2.93 -9.48
C TYR A 571 17.21 3.01 -10.35
N GLN A 572 17.60 4.22 -10.75
CA GLN A 572 18.70 4.43 -11.70
C GLN A 572 20.09 4.35 -11.06
N GLU A 573 20.17 4.53 -9.75
CA GLU A 573 21.38 4.34 -8.93
C GLU A 573 21.10 3.27 -7.85
N TYR A 574 21.69 3.37 -6.66
CA TYR A 574 21.44 2.44 -5.56
C TYR A 574 19.97 2.46 -5.13
N GLU A 575 19.29 1.31 -5.14
CA GLU A 575 17.90 1.22 -4.70
C GLU A 575 17.77 1.55 -3.20
N VAL A 576 18.74 1.12 -2.39
CA VAL A 576 18.91 1.52 -1.00
C VAL A 576 20.34 1.96 -0.74
N LEU A 577 20.51 3.18 -0.22
CA LEU A 577 21.77 3.74 0.27
C LEU A 577 21.69 3.98 1.77
N TRP A 578 22.60 3.36 2.53
CA TRP A 578 22.64 3.40 3.98
C TRP A 578 23.93 4.04 4.49
N LEU A 579 23.77 5.14 5.21
CA LEU A 579 24.86 5.97 5.75
C LEU A 579 24.87 6.03 7.28
N GLY A 580 23.73 5.78 7.93
CA GLY A 580 23.60 5.81 9.40
C GLY A 580 24.13 4.55 10.10
N GLU A 581 24.52 4.70 11.36
CA GLU A 581 25.06 3.63 12.21
C GLU A 581 23.97 2.74 12.82
N ARG A 582 24.34 1.51 13.21
CA ARG A 582 23.50 0.55 13.95
C ARG A 582 22.16 0.22 13.26
N GLY A 583 22.14 0.39 11.94
CA GLY A 583 20.97 0.15 11.11
C GLY A 583 20.61 -1.33 11.03
N ARG A 584 19.30 -1.61 10.91
CA ARG A 584 18.78 -2.97 10.76
C ARG A 584 17.71 -3.08 9.70
N THR A 585 17.83 -4.05 8.81
CA THR A 585 16.78 -4.42 7.84
C THR A 585 16.44 -5.89 7.97
N TYR A 586 15.17 -6.18 8.20
CA TYR A 586 14.62 -7.52 8.18
C TYR A 586 13.78 -7.65 6.93
N PHE A 587 14.26 -8.46 5.99
CA PHE A 587 13.75 -8.63 4.65
C PHE A 587 13.98 -7.43 3.72
N LEU A 588 14.63 -7.73 2.58
CA LEU A 588 14.65 -6.90 1.39
C LEU A 588 14.21 -7.73 0.18
N GLN A 589 13.38 -7.13 -0.66
CA GLN A 589 13.21 -7.55 -2.05
C GLN A 589 13.58 -6.39 -2.98
N ASN A 590 14.29 -6.73 -4.06
CA ASN A 590 14.75 -5.78 -5.06
C ASN A 590 14.75 -6.41 -6.47
N GLU A 591 14.52 -5.55 -7.46
CA GLU A 591 14.92 -5.79 -8.84
C GLU A 591 15.65 -4.55 -9.41
N PRO A 592 16.71 -4.72 -10.21
CA PRO A 592 17.38 -3.62 -10.89
C PRO A 592 16.48 -3.01 -11.99
N PRO A 593 16.82 -1.81 -12.51
CA PRO A 593 16.09 -1.22 -13.63
C PRO A 593 16.19 -2.10 -14.87
N TYR A 594 15.05 -2.34 -15.52
CA TYR A 594 15.00 -3.16 -16.73
C TYR A 594 15.52 -2.41 -17.96
N ASP A 595 15.61 -1.09 -17.86
CA ASP A 595 15.65 -0.13 -18.96
C ASP A 595 16.93 0.71 -19.01
N ALA A 596 17.97 0.29 -18.29
CA ALA A 596 19.30 0.88 -18.43
C ALA A 596 19.77 0.77 -19.90
N PRO A 597 20.12 1.89 -20.56
CA PRO A 597 20.30 1.90 -22.01
C PRO A 597 21.63 1.30 -22.47
N ASN A 598 22.66 1.33 -21.62
CA ASN A 598 23.96 0.68 -21.83
C ASN A 598 24.77 0.69 -20.52
N GLN A 599 25.82 -0.15 -20.45
CA GLN A 599 26.65 -0.30 -19.26
C GLN A 599 27.33 1.01 -18.83
N ALA A 600 27.84 1.80 -19.78
CA ALA A 600 28.57 3.03 -19.48
C ALA A 600 27.70 4.06 -18.75
N SER A 601 26.43 4.15 -19.10
CA SER A 601 25.45 5.03 -18.44
C SER A 601 24.96 4.51 -17.08
N TRP A 602 25.16 3.23 -16.80
CA TRP A 602 24.71 2.56 -15.59
C TRP A 602 25.87 1.81 -14.94
N SER A 603 26.82 2.57 -14.43
CA SER A 603 27.96 2.09 -13.65
C SER A 603 28.19 3.00 -12.46
N SER A 604 28.58 2.42 -11.33
CA SER A 604 28.79 3.12 -10.06
C SER A 604 30.28 3.33 -9.76
N GLN A 605 30.58 4.03 -8.65
CA GLN A 605 31.94 4.23 -8.14
C GLN A 605 32.89 4.84 -9.18
N GLY A 606 32.40 5.84 -9.92
CA GLY A 606 33.15 6.52 -10.98
C GLY A 606 33.36 5.66 -12.24
N GLY A 607 32.46 4.71 -12.52
CA GLY A 607 32.52 3.82 -13.67
C GLY A 607 33.41 2.58 -13.48
N ARG A 608 33.88 2.33 -12.25
CA ARG A 608 34.72 1.15 -11.92
C ARG A 608 33.92 -0.12 -11.69
N VAL A 609 32.61 0.01 -11.42
CA VAL A 609 31.72 -1.10 -11.06
C VAL A 609 30.49 -1.06 -11.95
N ASP A 610 30.25 -2.16 -12.68
CA ASP A 610 29.07 -2.32 -13.53
C ASP A 610 27.78 -2.30 -12.70
N GLY A 611 26.86 -1.39 -13.00
CA GLY A 611 25.59 -1.21 -12.29
C GLY A 611 25.75 -0.67 -10.85
N TYR A 612 24.60 -0.57 -10.18
CA TYR A 612 24.49 -0.14 -8.79
C TYR A 612 23.93 -1.30 -7.95
N ALA A 613 24.46 -1.50 -6.74
CA ALA A 613 24.00 -2.54 -5.82
C ALA A 613 22.57 -2.25 -5.32
N ALA A 614 21.80 -3.31 -5.04
CA ALA A 614 20.45 -3.21 -4.46
C ALA A 614 20.46 -2.51 -3.10
N PHE A 615 21.51 -2.79 -2.33
CA PHE A 615 21.69 -2.28 -0.98
C PHE A 615 23.17 -1.94 -0.79
N LYS A 616 23.45 -0.66 -0.61
CA LYS A 616 24.79 -0.11 -0.36
C LYS A 616 24.87 0.41 1.07
N VAL A 617 25.71 -0.21 1.88
CA VAL A 617 26.15 0.37 3.16
C VAL A 617 27.44 1.13 2.90
N ALA A 618 27.53 2.39 3.32
CA ALA A 618 28.74 3.19 3.14
C ALA A 618 29.92 2.65 3.95
N ASN A 619 31.11 2.74 3.37
CA ASN A 619 32.39 2.30 3.98
C ASN A 619 32.70 2.96 5.33
N THR A 620 32.08 4.09 5.62
CA THR A 620 32.20 4.81 6.90
C THR A 620 31.47 4.11 8.04
N VAL A 621 30.37 3.39 7.76
CA VAL A 621 29.53 2.73 8.76
C VAL A 621 30.32 1.67 9.52
N LYS A 622 30.20 1.67 10.85
CA LYS A 622 30.91 0.76 11.75
C LYS A 622 30.05 -0.37 12.26
N GLU A 623 28.75 -0.19 12.35
CA GLU A 623 27.82 -1.21 12.82
C GLU A 623 26.55 -1.29 11.95
N HIS A 624 26.18 -2.50 11.50
CA HIS A 624 24.94 -2.76 10.77
C HIS A 624 24.61 -4.26 10.81
N HIS A 625 23.34 -4.60 10.84
CA HIS A 625 22.89 -6.00 10.72
C HIS A 625 21.61 -6.10 9.90
N SER A 626 21.63 -6.82 8.78
CA SER A 626 20.42 -7.11 8.03
C SER A 626 20.35 -8.56 7.56
N ILE A 627 19.14 -9.10 7.42
CA ILE A 627 18.90 -10.51 7.13
C ILE A 627 17.73 -10.69 6.16
N GLY A 628 17.87 -11.66 5.25
CA GLY A 628 16.83 -12.04 4.28
C GLY A 628 16.80 -11.11 3.08
N MET A 629 17.89 -11.07 2.32
CA MET A 629 18.13 -10.05 1.29
C MET A 629 17.99 -10.66 -0.11
N GLY A 630 16.99 -10.23 -0.89
CA GLY A 630 16.75 -10.70 -2.26
C GLY A 630 17.02 -9.62 -3.33
N SER A 631 17.72 -9.96 -4.41
CA SER A 631 17.86 -9.11 -5.62
C SER A 631 17.72 -9.94 -6.90
N TYR A 632 16.75 -9.61 -7.76
CA TYR A 632 16.35 -10.47 -8.88
C TYR A 632 16.43 -9.73 -10.21
N ALA A 633 17.15 -10.32 -11.18
CA ALA A 633 17.40 -9.68 -12.47
C ALA A 633 16.29 -9.92 -13.50
N VAL A 634 15.83 -8.84 -14.13
CA VAL A 634 14.83 -8.83 -15.22
C VAL A 634 15.27 -7.83 -16.32
N PHE A 635 16.44 -8.02 -16.91
CA PHE A 635 17.08 -7.08 -17.84
C PHE A 635 16.45 -7.08 -19.26
N THR A 636 15.13 -6.94 -19.36
CA THR A 636 14.35 -7.13 -20.60
C THR A 636 14.32 -5.92 -21.54
N GLY A 637 14.62 -4.72 -21.05
CA GLY A 637 14.57 -3.46 -21.81
C GLY A 637 15.94 -2.81 -22.08
N THR A 638 17.03 -3.58 -22.01
CA THR A 638 18.41 -3.09 -22.15
C THR A 638 18.96 -3.25 -23.59
N ASP A 639 20.18 -2.77 -23.85
CA ASP A 639 20.93 -3.02 -25.10
C ASP A 639 21.43 -4.46 -25.27
N GLY A 640 21.18 -5.32 -24.28
CA GLY A 640 21.62 -6.71 -24.25
C GLY A 640 22.99 -6.95 -23.61
N ASN A 641 23.76 -5.91 -23.31
CA ASN A 641 25.12 -5.99 -22.79
C ASN A 641 25.27 -5.41 -21.37
N VAL A 642 24.16 -5.06 -20.72
CA VAL A 642 24.14 -4.53 -19.35
C VAL A 642 24.21 -5.66 -18.31
N ASN A 643 25.06 -5.50 -17.30
CA ASN A 643 25.17 -6.36 -16.12
C ASN A 643 25.21 -5.52 -14.82
N LYS A 644 24.92 -6.19 -13.70
CA LYS A 644 25.08 -5.66 -12.34
C LYS A 644 26.20 -6.45 -11.65
N LYS A 645 27.25 -5.78 -11.19
CA LYS A 645 28.44 -6.44 -10.65
C LYS A 645 28.14 -7.20 -9.36
N ASN A 646 27.38 -6.57 -8.48
CA ASN A 646 27.04 -7.05 -7.15
C ASN A 646 25.55 -6.87 -6.88
N GLY A 647 24.91 -7.86 -6.28
CA GLY A 647 23.59 -7.70 -5.67
C GLY A 647 23.66 -6.73 -4.49
N PHE A 648 24.62 -6.92 -3.59
CA PHE A 648 24.78 -6.13 -2.37
C PHE A 648 26.21 -5.60 -2.22
N GLU A 649 26.34 -4.46 -1.55
CA GLU A 649 27.65 -3.88 -1.22
C GLU A 649 27.71 -3.34 0.20
N ILE A 650 28.64 -3.87 1.01
CA ILE A 650 28.86 -3.41 2.38
C ILE A 650 30.36 -3.33 2.72
N PRO A 651 30.78 -2.53 3.72
CA PRO A 651 32.16 -2.52 4.21
C PRO A 651 32.61 -3.93 4.66
N ASN A 652 33.88 -4.27 4.41
CA ASN A 652 34.51 -5.44 5.00
C ASN A 652 34.92 -5.15 6.46
N SER A 653 33.93 -5.12 7.34
CA SER A 653 34.08 -4.92 8.79
C SER A 653 33.30 -6.01 9.52
N PRO A 654 33.84 -6.65 10.58
CA PRO A 654 33.16 -7.73 11.32
C PRO A 654 31.82 -7.31 11.95
N ASN A 655 31.59 -6.01 12.15
CA ASN A 655 30.38 -5.49 12.78
C ASN A 655 29.31 -5.00 11.76
N VAL A 656 29.59 -5.13 10.46
CA VAL A 656 28.68 -4.69 9.37
C VAL A 656 28.26 -5.90 8.53
N THR A 657 27.18 -6.55 8.96
CA THR A 657 26.82 -7.93 8.58
C THR A 657 25.58 -7.95 7.66
N LEU A 658 25.60 -8.83 6.66
CA LEU A 658 24.40 -9.24 5.91
C LEU A 658 24.25 -10.76 5.93
N GLU A 659 23.02 -11.24 6.12
CA GLU A 659 22.69 -12.67 6.20
C GLU A 659 21.58 -13.06 5.22
N LYS A 660 21.56 -14.35 4.85
CA LYS A 660 20.52 -14.97 4.00
C LYS A 660 20.30 -14.19 2.70
N MET A 661 21.39 -13.89 1.99
CA MET A 661 21.34 -13.20 0.71
C MET A 661 21.06 -14.18 -0.43
N CYS A 662 20.22 -13.77 -1.38
CA CYS A 662 19.84 -14.54 -2.55
C CYS A 662 19.76 -13.64 -3.79
N ILE A 663 20.34 -14.11 -4.90
CA ILE A 663 20.16 -13.51 -6.23
C ILE A 663 19.63 -14.55 -7.21
N THR A 664 18.84 -14.10 -8.17
CA THR A 664 18.41 -14.93 -9.31
C THR A 664 18.16 -14.06 -10.54
N ARG A 665 17.89 -14.67 -11.68
CA ARG A 665 17.47 -13.99 -12.91
C ARG A 665 16.18 -14.61 -13.42
N PHE A 666 15.14 -13.79 -13.56
CA PHE A 666 13.85 -14.21 -14.11
C PHE A 666 13.78 -14.01 -15.62
N ALA A 667 14.40 -12.95 -16.16
CA ALA A 667 14.40 -12.71 -17.60
C ALA A 667 15.54 -11.77 -18.06
N GLY A 668 15.73 -11.70 -19.39
CA GLY A 668 16.69 -10.81 -20.03
C GLY A 668 18.12 -11.36 -20.12
N PRO A 669 18.96 -10.83 -21.01
CA PRO A 669 20.33 -11.33 -21.25
C PRO A 669 21.35 -10.94 -20.17
N GLY A 670 21.13 -9.82 -19.46
CA GLY A 670 22.00 -9.34 -18.39
C GLY A 670 21.99 -10.22 -17.13
N ASN A 671 23.02 -10.09 -16.29
CA ASN A 671 23.20 -10.89 -15.07
C ASN A 671 23.58 -10.03 -13.86
N ILE A 672 23.25 -10.53 -12.67
CA ILE A 672 23.93 -10.12 -11.44
C ILE A 672 25.14 -11.04 -11.27
N GLN A 673 26.34 -10.50 -11.34
CA GLN A 673 27.57 -11.29 -11.44
C GLN A 673 28.01 -11.90 -10.10
N ASN A 674 27.65 -11.28 -8.98
CA ASN A 674 28.02 -11.70 -7.63
C ASN A 674 26.89 -11.37 -6.66
N VAL A 675 26.73 -12.19 -5.62
CA VAL A 675 25.75 -11.93 -4.55
C VAL A 675 26.15 -10.66 -3.80
N ILE A 676 27.41 -10.57 -3.36
CA ILE A 676 27.90 -9.45 -2.54
C ILE A 676 29.40 -9.26 -2.77
N ASN A 677 29.89 -8.01 -2.91
CA ASN A 677 31.32 -7.65 -2.96
C ASN A 677 32.23 -8.59 -3.78
N GLY A 678 31.80 -9.06 -4.96
CA GLY A 678 32.59 -9.95 -5.81
C GLY A 678 32.57 -11.43 -5.43
N ILE A 679 31.74 -11.84 -4.48
CA ILE A 679 31.58 -13.23 -4.02
C ILE A 679 30.16 -13.77 -4.24
N GLY A 680 30.03 -15.10 -4.22
CA GLY A 680 28.74 -15.79 -4.27
C GLY A 680 28.27 -16.17 -5.68
N GLY A 681 28.98 -15.76 -6.73
CA GLY A 681 28.74 -16.24 -8.09
C GLY A 681 27.61 -15.55 -8.84
N SER A 682 27.48 -15.89 -10.12
CA SER A 682 26.65 -15.19 -11.11
C SER A 682 25.32 -15.88 -11.37
N THR A 683 24.26 -15.07 -11.56
CA THR A 683 22.92 -15.54 -11.95
C THR A 683 22.88 -16.30 -13.28
N ALA A 684 23.95 -16.23 -14.09
CA ALA A 684 24.09 -17.06 -15.29
C ALA A 684 24.02 -18.56 -14.98
N THR A 685 24.33 -18.96 -13.75
CA THR A 685 24.29 -20.35 -13.25
C THR A 685 23.03 -20.67 -12.46
N GLY A 686 22.03 -19.77 -12.46
CA GLY A 686 20.79 -19.90 -11.70
C GLY A 686 20.84 -19.18 -10.36
N VAL A 687 20.11 -19.70 -9.37
CA VAL A 687 19.97 -19.06 -8.06
C VAL A 687 21.27 -19.19 -7.27
N ASN A 688 21.78 -18.07 -6.77
CA ASN A 688 23.00 -18.03 -5.97
C ASN A 688 22.72 -17.42 -4.59
N ARG A 689 23.40 -17.94 -3.57
CA ARG A 689 23.15 -17.57 -2.16
C ARG A 689 24.44 -17.40 -1.40
N VAL A 690 24.44 -16.44 -0.47
CA VAL A 690 25.47 -16.29 0.55
C VAL A 690 24.77 -16.29 1.92
N PRO A 691 24.99 -17.31 2.77
CA PRO A 691 24.30 -17.40 4.06
C PRO A 691 24.65 -16.26 5.02
N SER A 692 25.89 -15.79 4.99
CA SER A 692 26.40 -14.69 5.82
C SER A 692 27.64 -14.08 5.16
N TYR A 693 27.80 -12.77 5.25
CA TYR A 693 28.99 -12.04 4.78
C TYR A 693 29.45 -11.03 5.83
N ASN A 694 30.79 -10.88 5.89
CA ASN A 694 31.63 -9.99 6.72
C ASN A 694 32.42 -10.62 7.89
N ASN A 695 32.79 -11.90 7.85
CA ASN A 695 33.69 -12.52 8.85
C ASN A 695 35.16 -11.99 8.85
N GLY A 696 35.43 -10.81 8.28
CA GLY A 696 36.76 -10.20 8.12
C GLY A 696 37.54 -10.64 6.88
N ALA A 697 37.06 -11.62 6.11
CA ALA A 697 37.76 -12.16 4.92
C ALA A 697 37.17 -11.68 3.57
N GLY A 698 36.32 -10.65 3.58
CA GLY A 698 35.65 -10.15 2.39
C GLY A 698 36.47 -9.15 1.56
N THR A 699 35.90 -8.70 0.44
CA THR A 699 36.48 -7.63 -0.40
C THR A 699 35.92 -6.28 0.06
N GLN A 700 36.80 -5.29 0.27
CA GLN A 700 36.37 -3.93 0.56
C GLN A 700 35.89 -3.24 -0.74
N PRO A 701 34.67 -2.67 -0.78
CA PRO A 701 34.22 -1.85 -1.91
C PRO A 701 35.07 -0.57 -2.04
N TYR A 702 35.13 0.05 -3.22
CA TYR A 702 35.81 1.35 -3.33
C TYR A 702 35.07 2.42 -2.51
N ASP A 703 35.84 3.37 -1.99
CA ASP A 703 35.27 4.57 -1.40
C ASP A 703 34.60 5.42 -2.48
N GLU A 704 33.50 6.06 -2.07
CA GLU A 704 32.65 6.89 -2.92
C GLU A 704 32.09 8.04 -2.09
N GLU A 705 31.94 9.20 -2.72
CA GLU A 705 31.23 10.34 -2.15
C GLU A 705 29.77 10.29 -2.60
N PHE A 706 28.85 10.18 -1.65
CA PHE A 706 27.43 10.15 -1.95
C PHE A 706 26.87 11.57 -1.99
N ARG A 707 26.47 12.03 -3.18
CA ARG A 707 25.78 13.30 -3.34
C ARG A 707 24.34 13.16 -2.89
N LEU A 708 24.07 13.54 -1.65
CA LEU A 708 22.73 13.59 -1.12
C LEU A 708 21.92 14.70 -1.81
N PRO A 709 20.60 14.52 -1.97
CA PRO A 709 19.75 15.55 -2.52
C PRO A 709 19.90 16.89 -1.77
N ASN A 710 20.22 17.97 -2.50
CA ASN A 710 20.50 19.28 -1.90
C ASN A 710 19.29 20.24 -1.91
N ARG A 711 19.45 21.32 -1.16
CA ARG A 711 18.43 22.02 -0.35
C ARG A 711 17.69 23.20 -1.03
N GLU A 712 17.73 23.35 -2.35
CA GLU A 712 17.05 24.48 -3.02
C GLU A 712 15.60 24.09 -3.33
N SER A 713 14.58 24.44 -2.56
CA SER A 713 14.39 25.64 -1.75
C SER A 713 13.16 25.34 -0.92
N TYR A 714 13.18 25.01 0.39
CA TYR A 714 11.93 24.73 1.15
C TYR A 714 10.79 25.65 0.71
N PRO A 715 9.52 25.21 0.65
CA PRO A 715 8.45 26.21 0.67
C PRO A 715 8.78 27.02 1.90
N ALA A 716 8.95 28.36 1.76
CA ALA A 716 9.26 29.23 2.89
C ALA A 716 8.46 28.67 4.06
N TYR A 717 9.15 28.04 5.04
CA TYR A 717 8.54 27.15 6.03
C TYR A 717 7.23 27.82 6.36
N ILE A 718 6.07 27.19 6.12
CA ILE A 718 4.80 27.89 6.32
C ILE A 718 4.90 28.24 7.79
N ILE A 719 5.22 29.50 8.09
CA ILE A 719 5.46 29.92 9.45
C ILE A 719 4.07 29.77 10.00
N MET A 720 3.92 28.71 10.77
CA MET A 720 2.66 28.32 11.34
C MET A 720 2.46 29.35 12.45
N ASP A 721 2.11 30.59 12.09
CA ASP A 721 1.94 31.73 12.98
C ASP A 721 1.10 31.30 14.17
N LYS A 722 1.65 31.46 15.38
CA LYS A 722 1.15 30.89 16.63
C LYS A 722 -0.36 30.98 16.82
#